data_AF-A0A415FMX7-F1
#
_entry.id   AF-A0A415FMX7-F1
#
_cell.length_a   1.000
_cell.length_b   1.000
_cell.length_c   1.000
_cell.angle_alpha   90.00
_cell.angle_beta   90.00
_cell.angle_gamma   90.00
#
_symmetry.space_group_name_H-M   'P 1'
#
loop_
_entity.id
_entity.type
_entity.pdbx_description
1 polymer ?
#
loop_
_entity_poly.entity_id
_entity_poly.type
_entity_poly.pdbx_seq_one_letter_code
_entity_poly.pdbx_strand_id
1 'polypeptide(L)'
;MTEQEIKIRQQVAQSFQDIKTVADLTKLMNEVWSYLCKGVHKRIPLKDVTYFSNYKLAKDAYYKFLIPKKSGKTREIQAPIKDLKRLQICLNFILSSLYHPHPSAKGFILGQNIGDAAKPHVRMPYVFHLDLKDFFTSISLYRVKACLTLPPFNLNGDKERIAYCIANICCTNDGNRAFLPQGAPTSPILSNIVSLRLDRKLTGLAKRFSARYTRYADDITFSSYQDIANNTEFQQELARIISGQNFQIQPSKTRAEGRGYRQTVCGLTINEKVNVSKSYVKEIRLYLYLWERYGYERAQMYLDSDIKKTKDNCSDIPQLSNYLSGKIQYMRMIKGNGDATYKTLQNKFIYLYIPQWKEWKKNILNFCDAVQNSKLSIEELNKWYKTISTNINIHLLKDTPLYTSLTKALSCLTLKASDTPTQTVFKEQIHNATLLPSFLYENFSKNDPLKFITHIWDGNADNCKFEGYEDFIRKEQIAFKEITERFKTIDKNLFYCFYGFLHNPLNNRGWGQYKIKSGWSSSWLKAWCSEHPERSPFDCPIPENKREIAKNVKLNYFSDIVELFKSEFQFRLETRQLKKLLRELVKQYLNFDFHVTFELTDTKLYTNVYMIRNILSDILHDMAQRKQFPNILVKVEDLGSDYVDILLSQQDSNYYATHQQLMQEIESGDFCEWKRKMINLCDWYVEAQCKDGVFRIKYLNSIQSDRTIAEPLLLDGVKGFTHRIRIYKHYAYENPNYR
;
A
#
# COMPACT_ATOMS: atom_id res chain seq x y z
N MET A 1 6.43 16.77 -10.46
CA MET A 1 7.19 15.51 -10.61
C MET A 1 8.57 15.75 -10.03
N THR A 2 9.21 14.73 -9.48
CA THR A 2 10.62 14.82 -9.06
C THR A 2 11.54 14.62 -10.27
N GLU A 3 12.78 15.09 -10.21
CA GLU A 3 13.77 14.85 -11.28
C GLU A 3 13.99 13.36 -11.54
N GLN A 4 14.00 12.54 -10.48
CA GLN A 4 14.10 11.09 -10.58
C GLN A 4 12.93 10.48 -11.37
N GLU A 5 11.70 10.95 -11.15
CA GLU A 5 10.54 10.46 -11.90
C GLU A 5 10.65 10.83 -13.39
N ILE A 6 11.15 12.02 -13.72
CA ILE A 6 11.35 12.46 -15.11
C ILE A 6 12.33 11.52 -15.82
N LYS A 7 13.50 11.25 -15.21
CA LYS A 7 14.52 10.35 -15.79
C LYS A 7 13.96 8.95 -16.06
N ILE A 8 13.19 8.40 -15.11
CA ILE A 8 12.61 7.06 -15.25
C ILE A 8 11.57 7.02 -16.36
N ARG A 9 10.73 8.04 -16.49
CA ARG A 9 9.75 8.10 -17.59
C ARG A 9 10.43 8.19 -18.97
N GLN A 10 11.55 8.92 -19.06
CA GLN A 10 12.35 8.98 -20.29
C GLN A 10 12.95 7.61 -20.63
N GLN A 11 13.53 6.92 -19.64
CA GLN A 11 14.05 5.56 -19.81
C GLN A 11 12.95 4.59 -20.26
N VAL A 12 11.79 4.61 -19.61
CA VAL A 12 10.64 3.77 -19.98
C VAL A 12 10.16 4.06 -21.40
N ALA A 13 10.13 5.33 -21.81
CA ALA A 13 9.76 5.70 -23.18
C ALA A 13 10.75 5.16 -24.21
N GLN A 14 12.05 5.18 -23.92
CA GLN A 14 13.10 4.58 -24.77
C GLN A 14 12.95 3.06 -24.85
N SER A 15 12.91 2.38 -23.70
CA SER A 15 12.75 0.92 -23.63
C SER A 15 11.46 0.43 -24.31
N PHE A 16 10.39 1.23 -24.29
CA PHE A 16 9.16 0.91 -25.02
C PHE A 16 9.34 0.90 -26.53
N GLN A 17 10.19 1.76 -27.11
CA GLN A 17 10.42 1.75 -28.56
C GLN A 17 11.13 0.46 -29.01
N ASP A 18 11.94 -0.13 -28.14
CA ASP A 18 12.76 -1.30 -28.44
C ASP A 18 12.00 -2.64 -28.32
N ILE A 19 10.79 -2.64 -27.76
CA ILE A 19 10.03 -3.89 -27.58
C ILE A 19 9.66 -4.52 -28.93
N LYS A 20 9.83 -5.83 -29.04
CA LYS A 20 9.48 -6.63 -30.23
C LYS A 20 8.46 -7.72 -29.93
N THR A 21 8.39 -8.16 -28.67
CA THR A 21 7.54 -9.28 -28.23
C THR A 21 6.72 -8.93 -26.98
N VAL A 22 5.74 -9.79 -26.65
CA VAL A 22 4.99 -9.69 -25.38
C VAL A 22 5.90 -9.99 -24.18
N ALA A 23 6.96 -10.77 -24.35
CA ALA A 23 7.97 -11.00 -23.32
C ALA A 23 8.75 -9.72 -23.00
N ASP A 24 9.11 -8.93 -24.03
CA ASP A 24 9.77 -7.62 -23.84
C ASP A 24 8.85 -6.64 -23.11
N LEU A 25 7.56 -6.60 -23.48
CA LEU A 25 6.56 -5.81 -22.75
C LEU A 25 6.48 -6.25 -21.27
N THR A 26 6.50 -7.55 -21.01
CA THR A 26 6.47 -8.10 -19.65
C THR A 26 7.71 -7.70 -18.85
N LYS A 27 8.89 -7.70 -19.48
CA LYS A 27 10.13 -7.21 -18.87
C LYS A 27 10.03 -5.74 -18.49
N LEU A 28 9.59 -4.88 -19.43
CA LEU A 28 9.38 -3.46 -19.18
C LEU A 28 8.35 -3.20 -18.07
N MET A 29 7.27 -3.98 -18.03
CA MET A 29 6.28 -3.88 -16.94
C MET A 29 6.89 -4.22 -15.58
N ASN A 30 7.81 -5.18 -15.50
CA ASN A 30 8.52 -5.51 -14.26
C ASN A 30 9.48 -4.39 -13.81
N GLU A 31 10.20 -3.77 -14.75
CA GLU A 31 11.06 -2.60 -14.46
C GLU A 31 10.24 -1.44 -13.89
N VAL A 32 9.10 -1.13 -14.52
CA VAL A 32 8.17 -0.11 -14.04
C VAL A 32 7.57 -0.47 -12.68
N TRP A 33 7.18 -1.72 -12.49
CA TRP A 33 6.61 -2.19 -11.23
C TRP A 33 7.61 -2.04 -10.08
N SER A 34 8.88 -2.31 -10.34
CA SER A 34 9.97 -2.11 -9.39
C SER A 34 10.08 -0.68 -8.90
N TYR A 35 10.04 0.26 -9.84
CA TYR A 35 10.04 1.68 -9.50
C TYR A 35 8.81 2.08 -8.67
N LEU A 36 7.61 1.67 -9.09
CA LEU A 36 6.36 2.08 -8.46
C LEU A 36 6.20 1.56 -7.03
N CYS A 37 6.74 0.37 -6.73
CA CYS A 37 6.61 -0.24 -5.41
C CYS A 37 7.59 0.30 -4.36
N LYS A 38 8.64 1.04 -4.74
CA LYS A 38 9.69 1.55 -3.82
C LYS A 38 10.09 0.51 -2.78
N GLY A 39 10.53 -0.67 -3.25
CA GLY A 39 10.86 -1.83 -2.43
C GLY A 39 10.67 -3.16 -3.18
N VAL A 40 10.77 -4.28 -2.47
CA VAL A 40 10.65 -5.62 -3.07
C VAL A 40 9.18 -5.95 -3.38
N HIS A 41 8.96 -6.50 -4.57
CA HIS A 41 7.63 -6.71 -5.14
C HIS A 41 7.61 -8.00 -5.97
N LYS A 42 6.47 -8.71 -5.99
CA LYS A 42 6.29 -9.90 -6.83
C LYS A 42 6.35 -9.51 -8.30
N ARG A 43 7.25 -10.14 -9.06
CA ARG A 43 7.32 -9.97 -10.52
C ARG A 43 6.02 -10.39 -11.20
N ILE A 44 5.76 -9.79 -12.34
CA ILE A 44 4.68 -10.11 -13.26
C ILE A 44 5.21 -11.21 -14.19
N PRO A 45 4.74 -12.47 -14.06
CA PRO A 45 5.16 -13.53 -14.95
C PRO A 45 4.49 -13.39 -16.31
N LEU A 46 5.15 -13.84 -17.38
CA LEU A 46 4.63 -13.79 -18.74
C LEU A 46 3.26 -14.49 -18.86
N LYS A 47 3.07 -15.60 -18.14
CA LYS A 47 1.80 -16.35 -18.12
C LYS A 47 0.61 -15.49 -17.69
N ASP A 48 0.80 -14.57 -16.74
CA ASP A 48 -0.27 -13.68 -16.28
C ASP A 48 -0.61 -12.66 -17.38
N VAL A 49 0.40 -12.10 -18.04
CA VAL A 49 0.21 -11.16 -19.17
C VAL A 49 -0.54 -11.87 -20.30
N THR A 50 -0.13 -13.09 -20.66
CA THR A 50 -0.82 -13.85 -21.71
C THR A 50 -2.23 -14.26 -21.30
N TYR A 51 -2.45 -14.68 -20.05
CA TYR A 51 -3.78 -15.03 -19.53
C TYR A 51 -4.75 -13.84 -19.60
N PHE A 52 -4.35 -12.68 -19.05
CA PHE A 52 -5.19 -11.48 -19.04
C PHE A 52 -5.33 -10.80 -20.42
N SER A 53 -4.42 -11.11 -21.36
CA SER A 53 -4.55 -10.68 -22.76
C SER A 53 -5.62 -11.44 -23.55
N ASN A 54 -6.27 -12.44 -22.94
CA ASN A 54 -7.34 -13.20 -23.55
C ASN A 54 -8.62 -13.14 -22.70
N TYR A 55 -9.54 -12.25 -23.06
CA TYR A 55 -10.82 -12.09 -22.34
C TYR A 55 -11.69 -13.36 -22.34
N LYS A 56 -11.48 -14.30 -23.29
CA LYS A 56 -12.21 -15.58 -23.30
C LYS A 56 -11.78 -16.50 -22.16
N LEU A 57 -10.51 -16.41 -21.75
CA LEU A 57 -9.94 -17.15 -20.62
C LEU A 57 -10.21 -16.41 -19.31
N ALA A 58 -9.91 -15.11 -19.27
CA ALA A 58 -9.97 -14.29 -18.06
C ALA A 58 -11.38 -13.71 -17.82
N LYS A 59 -12.41 -14.57 -17.75
CA LYS A 59 -13.83 -14.14 -17.60
C LYS A 59 -14.09 -13.36 -16.32
N ASP A 60 -13.43 -13.74 -15.23
CA ASP A 60 -13.60 -13.13 -13.90
C ASP A 60 -12.57 -12.02 -13.60
N ALA A 61 -11.96 -11.44 -14.63
CA ALA A 61 -10.93 -10.43 -14.45
C ALA A 61 -11.45 -9.10 -13.88
N TYR A 62 -12.78 -8.89 -13.94
CA TYR A 62 -13.46 -7.74 -13.36
C TYR A 62 -14.65 -8.17 -12.51
N TYR A 63 -14.83 -7.52 -11.36
CA TYR A 63 -16.05 -7.62 -10.57
C TYR A 63 -16.85 -6.33 -10.66
N LYS A 64 -18.18 -6.46 -10.54
CA LYS A 64 -19.13 -5.36 -10.72
C LYS A 64 -19.73 -4.94 -9.39
N PHE A 65 -19.91 -3.64 -9.20
CA PHE A 65 -20.67 -3.09 -8.08
C PHE A 65 -21.27 -1.73 -8.45
N LEU A 66 -22.32 -1.32 -7.72
CA LEU A 66 -23.03 -0.07 -7.99
C LEU A 66 -22.59 1.04 -7.02
N ILE A 67 -22.42 2.25 -7.53
CA ILE A 67 -22.21 3.47 -6.74
C ILE A 67 -23.35 4.47 -7.02
N PRO A 68 -23.94 5.12 -6.00
CA PRO A 68 -24.93 6.17 -6.20
C PRO A 68 -24.35 7.41 -6.89
N LYS A 69 -25.07 7.95 -7.89
CA LYS A 69 -24.81 9.25 -8.51
C LYS A 69 -25.51 10.34 -7.71
N LYS A 70 -25.01 11.58 -7.82
CA LYS A 70 -25.68 12.79 -7.29
C LYS A 70 -27.12 12.97 -7.80
N SER A 71 -27.43 12.40 -8.95
CA SER A 71 -28.77 12.44 -9.56
C SER A 71 -29.73 11.36 -9.02
N GLY A 72 -29.37 10.63 -7.96
CA GLY A 72 -30.16 9.52 -7.40
C GLY A 72 -30.05 8.19 -8.16
N LYS A 73 -29.63 8.21 -9.44
CA LYS A 73 -29.37 6.99 -10.23
C LYS A 73 -28.10 6.28 -9.79
N THR A 74 -27.92 5.01 -10.15
CA THR A 74 -26.68 4.26 -9.88
C THR A 74 -25.68 4.33 -11.05
N ARG A 75 -24.42 4.03 -10.75
CA ARG A 75 -23.31 3.85 -11.70
C ARG A 75 -22.69 2.49 -11.44
N GLU A 76 -22.71 1.62 -12.44
CA GLU A 76 -21.95 0.38 -12.40
C GLU A 76 -20.46 0.66 -12.54
N ILE A 77 -19.66 0.11 -11.63
CA ILE A 77 -18.21 0.12 -11.64
C ILE A 77 -17.74 -1.31 -11.93
N GLN A 78 -16.82 -1.44 -12.88
CA GLN A 78 -16.14 -2.67 -13.24
C GLN A 78 -14.69 -2.56 -12.75
N ALA A 79 -14.42 -3.08 -11.56
CA ALA A 79 -13.11 -3.01 -10.96
C ALA A 79 -12.28 -4.26 -11.29
N PRO A 80 -11.02 -4.10 -11.72
CA PRO A 80 -10.15 -5.23 -12.01
C PRO A 80 -9.77 -5.96 -10.72
N ILE A 81 -9.63 -7.28 -10.79
CA ILE A 81 -9.04 -8.08 -9.70
C ILE A 81 -7.58 -7.66 -9.46
N LYS A 82 -7.04 -8.01 -8.28
CA LYS A 82 -5.71 -7.55 -7.82
C LYS A 82 -4.60 -7.76 -8.86
N ASP A 83 -4.56 -8.94 -9.48
CA ASP A 83 -3.50 -9.27 -10.45
C ASP A 83 -3.64 -8.48 -11.74
N LEU A 84 -4.84 -8.39 -12.32
CA LEU A 84 -5.09 -7.54 -13.49
C LEU A 84 -4.80 -6.07 -13.19
N LYS A 85 -5.23 -5.59 -12.01
CA LYS A 85 -4.99 -4.21 -11.57
C LYS A 85 -3.51 -3.87 -11.55
N ARG A 86 -2.64 -4.81 -11.13
CA ARG A 86 -1.17 -4.66 -11.15
C ARG A 86 -0.66 -4.44 -12.57
N LEU A 87 -1.09 -5.26 -13.53
CA LEU A 87 -0.71 -5.11 -14.94
C LEU A 87 -1.15 -3.74 -15.48
N GLN A 88 -2.38 -3.33 -15.19
CA GLN A 88 -2.94 -2.06 -15.62
C GLN A 88 -2.24 -0.85 -14.98
N ILE A 89 -1.80 -0.93 -13.72
CA ILE A 89 -1.00 0.14 -13.09
C ILE A 89 0.31 0.35 -13.85
N CYS A 90 1.00 -0.73 -14.22
CA CYS A 90 2.26 -0.67 -14.97
C CYS A 90 2.02 -0.08 -16.36
N LEU A 91 1.01 -0.59 -17.08
CA LEU A 91 0.64 -0.07 -18.40
C LEU A 91 0.23 1.41 -18.34
N ASN A 92 -0.50 1.84 -17.31
CA ASN A 92 -0.84 3.26 -17.15
C ASN A 92 0.41 4.13 -17.00
N PHE A 93 1.41 3.68 -16.25
CA PHE A 93 2.68 4.41 -16.13
C PHE A 93 3.45 4.44 -17.46
N ILE A 94 3.53 3.32 -18.17
CA ILE A 94 4.17 3.23 -19.49
C ILE A 94 3.46 4.18 -20.48
N LEU A 95 2.15 4.02 -20.66
CA LEU A 95 1.36 4.82 -21.60
C LEU A 95 1.43 6.31 -21.29
N SER A 96 1.37 6.71 -20.02
CA SER A 96 1.50 8.11 -19.61
C SER A 96 2.91 8.69 -19.78
N SER A 97 3.94 7.85 -19.92
CA SER A 97 5.31 8.29 -20.17
C SER A 97 5.56 8.58 -21.65
N LEU A 98 4.81 7.95 -22.56
CA LEU A 98 4.88 8.22 -24.00
C LEU A 98 3.85 9.23 -24.50
N TYR A 99 2.67 9.25 -23.88
CA TYR A 99 1.55 10.06 -24.36
C TYR A 99 1.82 11.57 -24.20
N HIS A 100 1.60 12.31 -25.29
CA HIS A 100 1.63 13.77 -25.30
C HIS A 100 0.19 14.30 -25.35
N PRO A 101 -0.33 14.85 -24.24
CA PRO A 101 -1.72 15.28 -24.17
C PRO A 101 -2.02 16.47 -25.09
N HIS A 102 -3.22 16.50 -25.65
CA HIS A 102 -3.72 17.70 -26.33
C HIS A 102 -3.82 18.87 -25.33
N PRO A 103 -3.40 20.10 -25.68
CA PRO A 103 -3.40 21.24 -24.74
C PRO A 103 -4.76 21.56 -24.13
N SER A 104 -5.84 21.35 -24.88
CA SER A 104 -7.23 21.53 -24.40
C SER A 104 -7.78 20.38 -23.56
N ALA A 105 -7.13 19.21 -23.55
CA ALA A 105 -7.51 18.12 -22.66
C ALA A 105 -6.94 18.39 -21.26
N LYS A 106 -7.77 18.27 -20.23
CA LYS A 106 -7.44 18.60 -18.82
C LYS A 106 -7.77 17.47 -17.85
N GLY A 107 -8.73 16.63 -18.18
CA GLY A 107 -9.11 15.47 -17.37
C GLY A 107 -8.05 14.37 -17.43
N PHE A 108 -7.77 13.74 -16.29
CA PHE A 108 -6.84 12.60 -16.18
C PHE A 108 -5.40 12.85 -16.66
N ILE A 109 -4.96 14.11 -16.72
CA ILE A 109 -3.60 14.47 -17.12
C ILE A 109 -2.81 14.88 -15.89
N LEU A 110 -1.60 14.32 -15.78
CA LEU A 110 -0.69 14.63 -14.68
C LEU A 110 -0.39 16.13 -14.62
N GLY A 111 -0.53 16.72 -13.43
CA GLY A 111 -0.31 18.15 -13.21
C GLY A 111 -1.45 19.08 -13.65
N GLN A 112 -2.49 18.55 -14.31
CA GLN A 112 -3.70 19.32 -14.61
C GLN A 112 -4.78 19.04 -13.55
N ASN A 113 -5.62 20.03 -13.29
CA ASN A 113 -6.79 19.89 -12.42
C ASN A 113 -8.03 20.56 -13.05
N ILE A 114 -9.18 20.43 -12.40
CA ILE A 114 -10.45 21.03 -12.84
C ILE A 114 -10.38 22.56 -12.98
N GLY A 115 -9.52 23.23 -12.22
CA GLY A 115 -9.28 24.66 -12.35
C GLY A 115 -8.61 25.01 -13.67
N ASP A 116 -7.72 24.16 -14.19
CA ASP A 116 -7.08 24.37 -15.49
C ASP A 116 -8.03 24.19 -16.67
N ALA A 117 -9.10 23.39 -16.50
CA ALA A 117 -10.22 23.35 -17.44
C ALA A 117 -11.09 24.61 -17.35
N ALA A 118 -11.32 25.13 -16.16
CA ALA A 118 -12.16 26.30 -15.94
C ALA A 118 -11.50 27.63 -16.37
N LYS A 119 -10.18 27.79 -16.16
CA LYS A 119 -9.43 29.04 -16.38
C LYS A 119 -9.66 29.68 -17.76
N PRO A 120 -9.61 28.94 -18.89
CA PRO A 120 -9.82 29.52 -20.22
C PRO A 120 -11.20 30.16 -20.40
N HIS A 121 -12.20 29.76 -19.62
CA HIS A 121 -13.59 30.21 -19.80
C HIS A 121 -13.98 31.38 -18.89
N VAL A 122 -13.06 31.84 -18.04
CA VAL A 122 -13.32 32.94 -17.09
C VAL A 122 -13.73 34.23 -17.83
N ARG A 123 -14.77 34.90 -17.30
CA ARG A 123 -15.34 36.17 -17.82
C ARG A 123 -15.93 36.10 -19.24
N MET A 124 -16.11 34.92 -19.80
CA MET A 124 -16.70 34.77 -21.13
C MET A 124 -18.22 34.99 -21.09
N PRO A 125 -18.81 35.79 -22.01
CA PRO A 125 -20.24 36.09 -21.98
C PRO A 125 -21.15 34.87 -22.15
N TYR A 126 -20.74 33.91 -22.97
CA TYR A 126 -21.48 32.67 -23.21
C TYR A 126 -20.57 31.47 -22.94
N VAL A 127 -21.10 30.49 -22.20
CA VAL A 127 -20.44 29.22 -21.91
C VAL A 127 -21.38 28.09 -22.29
N PHE A 128 -20.90 27.16 -23.10
CA PHE A 128 -21.66 26.04 -23.61
C PHE A 128 -21.03 24.73 -23.16
N HIS A 129 -21.80 23.93 -22.45
CA HIS A 129 -21.38 22.64 -21.89
C HIS A 129 -22.08 21.50 -22.61
N LEU A 130 -21.34 20.42 -22.84
CA LEU A 130 -21.86 19.15 -23.30
C LEU A 130 -21.12 17.99 -22.63
N ASP A 131 -21.81 16.87 -22.47
CA ASP A 131 -21.30 15.66 -21.86
C ASP A 131 -21.41 14.52 -22.88
N LEU A 132 -20.42 13.64 -22.94
CA LEU A 132 -20.45 12.49 -23.83
C LEU A 132 -21.17 11.30 -23.17
N LYS A 133 -22.19 10.76 -23.85
CA LYS A 133 -22.95 9.60 -23.39
C LYS A 133 -22.05 8.36 -23.37
N ASP A 134 -22.10 7.64 -22.23
CA ASP A 134 -21.43 6.34 -22.03
C ASP A 134 -19.94 6.32 -22.40
N PHE A 135 -19.25 7.44 -22.19
CA PHE A 135 -17.91 7.77 -22.70
C PHE A 135 -16.88 6.64 -22.66
N PHE A 136 -16.71 5.97 -21.51
CA PHE A 136 -15.75 4.85 -21.43
C PHE A 136 -16.23 3.65 -22.24
N THR A 137 -17.49 3.27 -22.10
CA THR A 137 -18.01 2.07 -22.76
C THR A 137 -18.20 2.25 -24.26
N SER A 138 -18.26 3.49 -24.78
CA SER A 138 -18.28 3.77 -26.22
C SER A 138 -16.91 3.61 -26.90
N ILE A 139 -15.83 3.46 -26.11
CA ILE A 139 -14.48 3.22 -26.61
C ILE A 139 -14.26 1.71 -26.68
N SER A 140 -14.28 1.17 -27.90
CA SER A 140 -14.06 -0.25 -28.14
C SER A 140 -12.59 -0.65 -28.05
N LEU A 141 -12.35 -1.93 -27.76
CA LEU A 141 -11.01 -2.54 -27.78
C LEU A 141 -10.27 -2.27 -29.09
N TYR A 142 -10.95 -2.39 -30.23
CA TYR A 142 -10.36 -2.17 -31.54
C TYR A 142 -9.92 -0.72 -31.76
N ARG A 143 -10.65 0.26 -31.21
CA ARG A 143 -10.22 1.67 -31.24
C ARG A 143 -8.97 1.89 -30.39
N VAL A 144 -8.91 1.28 -29.20
CA VAL A 144 -7.71 1.32 -28.35
C VAL A 144 -6.51 0.75 -29.11
N LYS A 145 -6.65 -0.47 -29.64
CA LYS A 145 -5.60 -1.11 -30.44
C LYS A 145 -5.15 -0.23 -31.60
N ALA A 146 -6.09 0.33 -32.38
CA ALA A 146 -5.78 1.19 -33.52
C ALA A 146 -5.02 2.45 -33.12
N CYS A 147 -5.33 3.06 -31.97
CA CYS A 147 -4.57 4.21 -31.48
C CYS A 147 -3.14 3.82 -31.03
N LEU A 148 -2.95 2.61 -30.50
CA LEU A 148 -1.62 2.11 -30.12
C LEU A 148 -0.72 1.77 -31.32
N THR A 149 -1.28 1.60 -32.52
CA THR A 149 -0.48 1.41 -33.74
C THR A 149 0.06 2.72 -34.32
N LEU A 150 -0.40 3.87 -33.81
CA LEU A 150 -0.03 5.22 -34.25
C LEU A 150 1.08 5.83 -33.36
N PRO A 151 1.76 6.89 -33.82
CA PRO A 151 2.68 7.65 -32.99
C PRO A 151 2.01 8.18 -31.72
N PRO A 152 2.70 8.20 -30.56
CA PRO A 152 4.11 7.84 -30.36
C PRO A 152 4.37 6.36 -30.05
N PHE A 153 3.33 5.51 -30.05
CA PHE A 153 3.44 4.11 -29.63
C PHE A 153 3.96 3.19 -30.73
N ASN A 154 3.59 3.45 -31.99
CA ASN A 154 4.12 2.77 -33.19
C ASN A 154 4.07 1.22 -33.12
N LEU A 155 3.06 0.65 -32.44
CA LEU A 155 2.89 -0.81 -32.36
C LEU A 155 2.16 -1.36 -33.60
N ASN A 156 2.73 -1.13 -34.78
CA ASN A 156 2.22 -1.60 -36.08
C ASN A 156 3.11 -2.73 -36.65
N GLY A 157 2.66 -3.34 -37.76
CA GLY A 157 3.38 -4.46 -38.41
C GLY A 157 3.60 -5.62 -37.44
N ASP A 158 4.85 -6.07 -37.32
CA ASP A 158 5.22 -7.20 -36.44
C ASP A 158 4.91 -6.94 -34.95
N LYS A 159 4.78 -5.68 -34.54
CA LYS A 159 4.45 -5.28 -33.15
C LYS A 159 2.94 -5.21 -32.88
N GLU A 160 2.10 -5.45 -33.89
CA GLU A 160 0.65 -5.35 -33.76
C GLU A 160 0.08 -6.29 -32.68
N ARG A 161 0.70 -7.46 -32.50
CA ARG A 161 0.35 -8.41 -31.44
C ARG A 161 0.47 -7.79 -30.04
N ILE A 162 1.43 -6.88 -29.84
CA ILE A 162 1.62 -6.16 -28.57
C ILE A 162 0.50 -5.14 -28.38
N ALA A 163 0.11 -4.40 -29.43
CA ALA A 163 -1.02 -3.47 -29.38
C ALA A 163 -2.31 -4.19 -28.98
N TYR A 164 -2.55 -5.36 -29.57
CA TYR A 164 -3.69 -6.20 -29.25
C TYR A 164 -3.62 -6.73 -27.81
N CYS A 165 -2.45 -7.19 -27.36
CA CYS A 165 -2.22 -7.64 -25.99
C CYS A 165 -2.56 -6.54 -24.97
N ILE A 166 -2.03 -5.32 -25.15
CA ILE A 166 -2.31 -4.18 -24.27
C ILE A 166 -3.80 -3.84 -24.27
N ALA A 167 -4.43 -3.81 -25.46
CA ALA A 167 -5.85 -3.48 -25.59
C ALA A 167 -6.74 -4.49 -24.85
N ASN A 168 -6.43 -5.79 -24.93
CA ASN A 168 -7.17 -6.84 -24.20
C ASN A 168 -6.99 -6.74 -22.69
N ILE A 169 -5.76 -6.49 -22.21
CA ILE A 169 -5.51 -6.31 -20.78
C ILE A 169 -6.29 -5.09 -20.24
N CYS A 170 -6.48 -4.05 -21.05
CA CYS A 170 -7.11 -2.81 -20.60
C CYS A 170 -8.63 -2.74 -20.79
N CYS A 171 -9.21 -3.63 -21.60
CA CYS A 171 -10.64 -3.66 -21.86
C CYS A 171 -11.32 -4.78 -21.06
N THR A 172 -12.64 -4.68 -20.97
CA THR A 172 -13.53 -5.74 -20.47
C THR A 172 -14.50 -6.15 -21.56
N ASN A 173 -15.23 -7.24 -21.36
CA ASN A 173 -16.25 -7.74 -22.29
C ASN A 173 -17.55 -8.03 -21.53
N ASP A 174 -18.69 -7.62 -22.09
CA ASP A 174 -20.03 -7.87 -21.54
C ASP A 174 -20.75 -9.09 -22.17
N GLY A 175 -20.05 -9.85 -23.03
CA GLY A 175 -20.58 -10.97 -23.80
C GLY A 175 -20.84 -10.62 -25.27
N ASN A 176 -21.12 -9.34 -25.56
CA ASN A 176 -21.36 -8.87 -26.93
C ASN A 176 -20.22 -8.00 -27.46
N ARG A 177 -19.61 -7.18 -26.60
CA ARG A 177 -18.64 -6.16 -27.03
C ARG A 177 -17.53 -5.96 -26.01
N ALA A 178 -16.33 -5.68 -26.52
CA ALA A 178 -15.17 -5.34 -25.71
C ALA A 178 -14.93 -3.82 -25.68
N PHE A 179 -14.82 -3.23 -24.48
CA PHE A 179 -14.75 -1.78 -24.26
C PHE A 179 -13.94 -1.40 -23.02
N LEU A 180 -13.64 -0.11 -22.84
CA LEU A 180 -12.96 0.38 -21.65
C LEU A 180 -13.90 0.35 -20.42
N PRO A 181 -13.54 -0.38 -19.34
CA PRO A 181 -14.35 -0.45 -18.13
C PRO A 181 -14.26 0.83 -17.31
N GLN A 182 -15.35 1.16 -16.61
CA GLN A 182 -15.32 2.20 -15.58
C GLN A 182 -14.76 1.63 -14.27
N GLY A 183 -13.47 1.84 -14.00
CA GLY A 183 -12.82 1.35 -12.77
C GLY A 183 -11.38 0.85 -12.97
N ALA A 184 -10.95 0.61 -14.21
CA ALA A 184 -9.57 0.21 -14.50
C ALA A 184 -8.58 1.39 -14.41
N PRO A 185 -7.36 1.18 -13.89
CA PRO A 185 -6.29 2.19 -13.86
C PRO A 185 -5.91 2.76 -15.23
N THR A 186 -6.07 2.00 -16.33
CA THR A 186 -5.69 2.42 -17.69
C THR A 186 -6.79 3.13 -18.46
N SER A 187 -8.07 2.95 -18.10
CA SER A 187 -9.19 3.60 -18.79
C SER A 187 -9.04 5.12 -18.89
N PRO A 188 -8.62 5.86 -17.84
CA PRO A 188 -8.40 7.30 -17.91
C PRO A 188 -7.41 7.73 -19.00
N ILE A 189 -6.20 7.15 -19.03
CA ILE A 189 -5.17 7.52 -20.02
C ILE A 189 -5.58 7.10 -21.44
N LEU A 190 -6.16 5.91 -21.59
CA LEU A 190 -6.60 5.40 -22.89
C LEU A 190 -7.75 6.23 -23.48
N SER A 191 -8.66 6.73 -22.63
CA SER A 191 -9.73 7.61 -23.08
C SER A 191 -9.19 8.90 -23.70
N ASN A 192 -8.13 9.48 -23.12
CA ASN A 192 -7.45 10.65 -23.68
C ASN A 192 -6.70 10.34 -24.98
N ILE A 193 -5.99 9.22 -25.05
CA ILE A 193 -5.30 8.77 -26.27
C ILE A 193 -6.31 8.64 -27.44
N VAL A 194 -7.45 7.99 -27.20
CA VAL A 194 -8.50 7.81 -28.22
C VAL A 194 -9.17 9.14 -28.60
N SER A 195 -9.34 10.05 -27.65
CA SER A 195 -9.94 11.37 -27.89
C SER A 195 -9.00 12.39 -28.55
N LEU A 196 -7.72 12.08 -28.79
CA LEU A 196 -6.76 13.05 -29.35
C LEU A 196 -7.23 13.63 -30.70
N ARG A 197 -7.79 12.79 -31.59
CA ARG A 197 -8.32 13.26 -32.89
C ARG A 197 -9.60 14.07 -32.73
N LEU A 198 -10.45 13.73 -31.76
CA LEU A 198 -11.62 14.52 -31.40
C LEU A 198 -11.19 15.93 -30.93
N ASP A 199 -10.21 16.01 -30.03
CA ASP A 199 -9.71 17.28 -29.49
C ASP A 199 -9.15 18.22 -30.57
N ARG A 200 -8.40 17.67 -31.54
CA ARG A 200 -7.88 18.43 -32.68
C ARG A 200 -9.02 19.03 -33.52
N LYS A 201 -10.04 18.23 -33.84
CA LYS A 201 -11.20 18.68 -34.61
C LYS A 201 -12.02 19.73 -33.85
N LEU A 202 -12.29 19.50 -32.57
CA LEU A 202 -13.06 20.44 -31.74
C LEU A 202 -12.31 21.75 -31.50
N THR A 203 -10.98 21.71 -31.44
CA THR A 203 -10.16 22.92 -31.39
C THR A 203 -10.21 23.68 -32.71
N GLY A 204 -10.22 22.99 -33.86
CA GLY A 204 -10.47 23.60 -35.16
C GLY A 204 -11.83 24.27 -35.24
N LEU A 205 -12.88 23.59 -34.78
CA LEU A 205 -14.23 24.14 -34.68
C LEU A 205 -14.26 25.38 -33.77
N ALA A 206 -13.64 25.31 -32.59
CA ALA A 206 -13.58 26.43 -31.67
C ALA A 206 -12.92 27.66 -32.31
N LYS A 207 -11.79 27.46 -33.00
CA LYS A 207 -11.10 28.55 -33.73
C LYS A 207 -11.97 29.18 -34.80
N ARG A 208 -12.69 28.37 -35.59
CA ARG A 208 -13.59 28.85 -36.66
C ARG A 208 -14.68 29.80 -36.13
N PHE A 209 -15.19 29.54 -34.93
CA PHE A 209 -16.25 30.33 -34.29
C PHE A 209 -15.73 31.29 -33.20
N SER A 210 -14.41 31.60 -33.19
CA SER A 210 -13.80 32.48 -32.17
C SER A 210 -14.11 32.08 -30.72
N ALA A 211 -14.22 30.77 -30.48
CA ALA A 211 -14.53 30.17 -29.20
C ALA A 211 -13.27 29.56 -28.55
N ARG A 212 -13.33 29.37 -27.24
CA ARG A 212 -12.34 28.63 -26.45
C ARG A 212 -12.89 27.24 -26.15
N TYR A 213 -12.04 26.23 -26.16
CA TYR A 213 -12.42 24.83 -25.95
C TYR A 213 -11.53 24.18 -24.87
N THR A 214 -12.17 23.48 -23.94
CA THR A 214 -11.51 22.53 -23.03
C THR A 214 -12.33 21.25 -22.88
N ARG A 215 -11.64 20.15 -22.57
CA ARG A 215 -12.25 18.85 -22.25
C ARG A 215 -11.71 18.29 -20.95
N TYR A 216 -12.61 17.97 -20.02
CA TYR A 216 -12.30 17.28 -18.77
C TYR A 216 -13.00 15.92 -18.76
N ALA A 217 -12.27 14.87 -19.19
CA ALA A 217 -12.84 13.54 -19.44
C ALA A 217 -13.95 13.59 -20.52
N ASP A 218 -15.19 13.31 -20.14
CA ASP A 218 -16.42 13.35 -20.94
C ASP A 218 -17.08 14.74 -20.98
N ASP A 219 -16.73 15.64 -20.05
CA ASP A 219 -17.23 17.02 -19.99
C ASP A 219 -16.45 17.90 -20.97
N ILE A 220 -17.16 18.47 -21.94
CA ILE A 220 -16.62 19.39 -22.94
C ILE A 220 -17.23 20.76 -22.71
N THR A 221 -16.39 21.78 -22.69
CA THR A 221 -16.79 23.18 -22.54
C THR A 221 -16.29 24.02 -23.69
N PHE A 222 -17.22 24.77 -24.29
CA PHE A 222 -16.93 25.90 -25.15
C PHE A 222 -17.27 27.22 -24.46
N SER A 223 -16.59 28.31 -24.82
CA SER A 223 -17.02 29.65 -24.43
C SER A 223 -16.64 30.68 -25.47
N SER A 224 -17.48 31.69 -25.65
CA SER A 224 -17.38 32.66 -26.75
C SER A 224 -18.00 34.00 -26.36
N TYR A 225 -17.69 35.04 -27.15
CA TYR A 225 -18.37 36.34 -27.04
C TYR A 225 -19.74 36.34 -27.73
N GLN A 226 -19.96 35.42 -28.65
CA GLN A 226 -21.24 35.20 -29.35
C GLN A 226 -21.93 33.94 -28.82
N ASP A 227 -23.24 33.85 -28.97
CA ASP A 227 -24.02 32.68 -28.58
C ASP A 227 -23.90 31.55 -29.61
N ILE A 228 -22.82 30.77 -29.51
CA ILE A 228 -22.57 29.61 -30.37
C ILE A 228 -23.52 28.43 -30.07
N ALA A 229 -24.18 28.42 -28.91
CA ALA A 229 -25.09 27.34 -28.55
C ALA A 229 -26.33 27.35 -29.46
N ASN A 230 -26.79 28.54 -29.84
CA ASN A 230 -27.92 28.73 -30.75
C ASN A 230 -27.49 28.92 -32.23
N ASN A 231 -26.20 28.80 -32.54
CA ASN A 231 -25.72 28.86 -33.92
C ASN A 231 -25.88 27.50 -34.61
N THR A 232 -26.77 27.42 -35.61
CA THR A 232 -27.10 26.18 -36.33
C THR A 232 -25.88 25.53 -36.98
N GLU A 233 -25.00 26.31 -37.61
CA GLU A 233 -23.81 25.79 -38.27
C GLU A 233 -22.84 25.17 -37.27
N PHE A 234 -22.62 25.84 -36.13
CA PHE A 234 -21.80 25.32 -35.05
C PHE A 234 -22.37 24.00 -34.50
N GLN A 235 -23.67 23.93 -34.23
CA GLN A 235 -24.31 22.73 -33.69
C GLN A 235 -24.24 21.54 -34.67
N GLN A 236 -24.49 21.78 -35.95
CA GLN A 236 -24.40 20.74 -36.99
C GLN A 236 -22.97 20.20 -37.11
N GLU A 237 -21.99 21.09 -37.17
CA GLU A 237 -20.59 20.69 -37.29
C GLU A 237 -20.07 20.00 -36.02
N LEU A 238 -20.48 20.48 -34.84
CA LEU A 238 -20.19 19.83 -33.56
C LEU A 238 -20.74 18.39 -33.52
N ALA A 239 -22.02 18.22 -33.88
CA ALA A 239 -22.67 16.92 -33.93
C ALA A 239 -21.97 15.98 -34.93
N ARG A 240 -21.60 16.49 -36.11
CA ARG A 240 -20.86 15.75 -37.15
C ARG A 240 -19.48 15.32 -36.66
N ILE A 241 -18.74 16.19 -35.98
CA ILE A 241 -17.42 15.87 -35.43
C ILE A 241 -17.53 14.78 -34.36
N ILE A 242 -18.46 14.93 -33.41
CA ILE A 242 -18.62 13.98 -32.29
C ILE A 242 -19.07 12.60 -32.80
N SER A 243 -20.09 12.54 -33.64
CA SER A 243 -20.59 11.29 -34.22
C SER A 243 -19.54 10.63 -35.11
N GLY A 244 -18.83 11.41 -35.93
CA GLY A 244 -17.73 10.93 -36.76
C GLY A 244 -16.50 10.45 -35.97
N GLN A 245 -16.47 10.60 -34.65
CA GLN A 245 -15.47 9.99 -33.76
C GLN A 245 -16.09 8.89 -32.87
N ASN A 246 -17.25 8.34 -33.27
CA ASN A 246 -17.98 7.28 -32.57
C ASN A 246 -18.29 7.63 -31.11
N PHE A 247 -18.65 8.89 -30.87
CA PHE A 247 -19.19 9.37 -29.60
C PHE A 247 -20.59 9.92 -29.82
N GLN A 248 -21.35 10.09 -28.72
CA GLN A 248 -22.69 10.67 -28.75
C GLN A 248 -22.78 11.76 -27.68
N ILE A 249 -23.47 12.86 -28.00
CA ILE A 249 -23.78 13.91 -27.03
C ILE A 249 -24.88 13.38 -26.10
N GLN A 250 -24.79 13.68 -24.80
CA GLN A 250 -25.83 13.43 -23.82
C GLN A 250 -26.75 14.67 -23.69
N PRO A 251 -27.91 14.73 -24.36
CA PRO A 251 -28.68 15.96 -24.49
C PRO A 251 -29.17 16.49 -23.14
N SER A 252 -29.51 15.58 -22.21
CA SER A 252 -30.00 15.93 -20.86
C SER A 252 -28.97 16.63 -19.97
N LYS A 253 -27.70 16.70 -20.40
CA LYS A 253 -26.61 17.35 -19.68
C LYS A 253 -25.98 18.51 -20.46
N THR A 254 -26.45 18.74 -21.69
CA THR A 254 -26.06 19.87 -22.51
C THR A 254 -26.74 21.12 -21.98
N ARG A 255 -25.99 22.21 -21.78
CA ARG A 255 -26.53 23.48 -21.29
C ARG A 255 -25.71 24.67 -21.78
N ALA A 256 -26.38 25.81 -21.93
CA ALA A 256 -25.75 27.09 -22.24
C ALA A 256 -26.00 28.08 -21.08
N GLU A 257 -24.96 28.80 -20.68
CA GLU A 257 -24.98 29.72 -19.54
C GLU A 257 -24.49 31.11 -20.00
N GLY A 258 -25.37 32.10 -19.89
CA GLY A 258 -25.07 33.50 -20.22
C GLY A 258 -24.48 34.29 -19.04
N ARG A 259 -23.88 35.44 -19.33
CA ARG A 259 -23.18 36.32 -18.37
C ARG A 259 -24.02 36.73 -17.16
N GLY A 260 -25.33 36.92 -17.35
CA GLY A 260 -26.27 37.34 -16.30
C GLY A 260 -26.59 36.24 -15.28
N TYR A 261 -26.20 35.00 -15.55
CA TYR A 261 -26.44 33.85 -14.70
C TYR A 261 -25.14 33.32 -14.12
N ARG A 262 -25.26 32.45 -13.11
CA ARG A 262 -24.10 31.74 -12.58
C ARG A 262 -23.53 30.81 -13.65
N GLN A 263 -22.26 31.00 -14.00
CA GLN A 263 -21.55 30.17 -14.95
C GLN A 263 -20.64 29.18 -14.22
N THR A 264 -20.65 27.91 -14.63
CA THR A 264 -19.90 26.84 -13.96
C THR A 264 -19.20 25.86 -14.88
N VAL A 265 -17.89 25.70 -14.70
CA VAL A 265 -17.09 24.70 -15.42
C VAL A 265 -16.54 23.69 -14.41
N CYS A 266 -16.79 22.39 -14.65
CA CYS A 266 -16.42 21.31 -13.71
C CYS A 266 -16.87 21.57 -12.25
N GLY A 267 -18.01 22.23 -12.07
CA GLY A 267 -18.55 22.61 -10.76
C GLY A 267 -17.91 23.83 -10.09
N LEU A 268 -16.96 24.50 -10.75
CA LEU A 268 -16.34 25.74 -10.30
C LEU A 268 -17.04 26.94 -10.91
N THR A 269 -17.29 27.98 -10.11
CA THR A 269 -17.84 29.25 -10.63
C THR A 269 -16.74 29.99 -11.38
N ILE A 270 -17.08 30.57 -12.55
CA ILE A 270 -16.09 31.22 -13.45
C ILE A 270 -16.45 32.64 -13.90
N ASN A 271 -17.57 33.22 -13.45
CA ASN A 271 -18.04 34.54 -13.89
C ASN A 271 -16.96 35.64 -13.81
N GLU A 272 -16.17 35.68 -12.72
CA GLU A 272 -15.11 36.69 -12.52
C GLU A 272 -13.71 36.10 -12.46
N LYS A 273 -13.58 34.97 -11.76
CA LYS A 273 -12.38 34.17 -11.56
C LYS A 273 -12.80 32.74 -11.25
N VAL A 274 -11.90 31.79 -11.44
CA VAL A 274 -12.14 30.40 -11.00
C VAL A 274 -12.30 30.37 -9.49
N ASN A 275 -13.43 29.84 -9.01
CA ASN A 275 -13.75 29.83 -7.59
C ASN A 275 -14.59 28.61 -7.21
N VAL A 276 -14.47 28.15 -5.97
CA VAL A 276 -15.41 27.16 -5.41
C VAL A 276 -16.79 27.80 -5.18
N SER A 277 -17.83 26.97 -5.05
CA SER A 277 -19.18 27.49 -4.79
C SER A 277 -19.28 28.18 -3.43
N LYS A 278 -20.21 29.13 -3.31
CA LYS A 278 -20.54 29.76 -2.01
C LYS A 278 -20.98 28.72 -0.98
N SER A 279 -21.72 27.69 -1.39
CA SER A 279 -22.14 26.59 -0.52
C SER A 279 -20.95 25.81 0.05
N TYR A 280 -19.93 25.55 -0.75
CA TYR A 280 -18.72 24.85 -0.34
C TYR A 280 -17.98 25.60 0.79
N VAL A 281 -17.86 26.92 0.66
CA VAL A 281 -17.23 27.76 1.70
C VAL A 281 -18.10 27.84 2.96
N LYS A 282 -19.43 27.95 2.81
CA LYS A 282 -20.37 27.98 3.95
C LYS A 282 -20.29 26.70 4.78
N GLU A 283 -20.14 25.56 4.13
CA GLU A 283 -20.04 24.27 4.80
C GLU A 283 -18.75 24.14 5.63
N ILE A 284 -17.60 24.57 5.10
CA ILE A 284 -16.35 24.63 5.88
C ILE A 284 -16.52 25.56 7.09
N ARG A 285 -17.11 26.74 6.88
CA ARG A 285 -17.37 27.71 7.95
C ARG A 285 -18.27 27.14 9.04
N LEU A 286 -19.34 26.43 8.64
CA LEU A 286 -20.27 25.78 9.56
C LEU A 286 -19.54 24.81 10.48
N TYR A 287 -18.80 23.85 9.92
CA TYR A 287 -18.15 22.84 10.75
C TYR A 287 -17.00 23.38 11.60
N LEU A 288 -16.25 24.39 11.12
CA LEU A 288 -15.27 25.09 11.95
C LEU A 288 -15.94 25.87 13.09
N TYR A 289 -17.11 26.48 12.85
CA TYR A 289 -17.89 27.14 13.88
C TYR A 289 -18.43 26.15 14.91
N LEU A 290 -18.98 25.01 14.46
CA LEU A 290 -19.50 23.96 15.35
C LEU A 290 -18.39 23.41 16.25
N TRP A 291 -17.21 23.16 15.69
CA TRP A 291 -16.07 22.70 16.48
C TRP A 291 -15.65 23.77 17.50
N GLU A 292 -15.46 25.01 17.07
CA GLU A 292 -15.06 26.09 17.98
C GLU A 292 -16.07 26.33 19.10
N ARG A 293 -17.37 26.31 18.79
CA ARG A 293 -18.43 26.68 19.75
C ARG A 293 -18.83 25.52 20.67
N TYR A 294 -18.81 24.29 20.15
CA TYR A 294 -19.39 23.13 20.84
C TYR A 294 -18.41 21.96 21.05
N GLY A 295 -17.17 22.10 20.62
CA GLY A 295 -16.15 21.06 20.72
C GLY A 295 -16.15 20.08 19.52
N TYR A 296 -15.06 19.33 19.40
CA TYR A 296 -14.82 18.42 18.26
C TYR A 296 -15.89 17.32 18.18
N GLU A 297 -16.22 16.69 19.30
CA GLU A 297 -17.14 15.55 19.34
C GLU A 297 -18.54 15.93 18.83
N ARG A 298 -19.07 17.06 19.30
CA ARG A 298 -20.39 17.53 18.85
C ARG A 298 -20.39 17.90 17.37
N ALA A 299 -19.32 18.54 16.89
CA ALA A 299 -19.16 18.85 15.47
C ALA A 299 -19.04 17.60 14.58
N GLN A 300 -18.37 16.54 15.08
CA GLN A 300 -18.33 15.23 14.43
C GLN A 300 -19.74 14.63 14.32
N MET A 301 -20.55 14.66 15.39
CA MET A 301 -21.92 14.14 15.35
C MET A 301 -22.80 14.85 14.30
N TYR A 302 -22.64 16.17 14.12
CA TYR A 302 -23.34 16.89 13.05
C TYR A 302 -22.90 16.42 11.66
N LEU A 303 -21.59 16.26 11.43
CA LEU A 303 -21.06 15.74 10.18
C LEU A 303 -21.61 14.33 9.89
N ASP A 304 -21.65 13.47 10.91
CA ASP A 304 -22.19 12.11 10.81
C ASP A 304 -23.66 12.12 10.38
N SER A 305 -24.47 13.00 10.97
CA SER A 305 -25.89 13.16 10.63
C SER A 305 -26.07 13.62 9.18
N ASP A 306 -25.31 14.62 8.73
CA ASP A 306 -25.43 15.16 7.37
C ASP A 306 -24.97 14.15 6.30
N ILE A 307 -23.93 13.36 6.59
CA ILE A 307 -23.48 12.29 5.68
C ILE A 307 -24.51 11.17 5.60
N LYS A 308 -25.09 10.75 6.74
CA LYS A 308 -26.14 9.71 6.77
C LYS A 308 -27.38 10.10 5.96
N LYS A 309 -27.78 11.38 5.98
CA LYS A 309 -28.92 11.88 5.18
C LYS A 309 -28.68 11.86 3.67
N THR A 310 -27.42 11.91 3.23
CA THR A 310 -27.07 12.08 1.81
C THR A 310 -26.56 10.80 1.16
N LYS A 311 -26.23 9.78 1.96
CA LYS A 311 -25.74 8.48 1.51
C LYS A 311 -26.33 7.38 2.37
N ASP A 312 -27.39 6.74 1.88
CA ASP A 312 -27.88 5.48 2.45
C ASP A 312 -26.72 4.48 2.48
N ASN A 313 -26.47 3.87 3.65
CA ASN A 313 -25.43 2.85 3.88
C ASN A 313 -23.96 3.31 3.72
N CYS A 314 -23.56 4.43 4.34
CA CYS A 314 -22.13 4.75 4.49
C CYS A 314 -21.57 4.17 5.79
N SER A 315 -20.79 3.09 5.69
CA SER A 315 -20.11 2.44 6.83
C SER A 315 -18.84 3.18 7.31
N ASP A 316 -18.30 4.09 6.51
CA ASP A 316 -17.06 4.84 6.80
C ASP A 316 -17.31 6.35 6.75
N ILE A 317 -17.67 6.92 7.91
CA ILE A 317 -17.76 8.37 8.06
C ILE A 317 -16.36 8.91 8.41
N PRO A 318 -15.82 9.88 7.64
CA PRO A 318 -14.48 10.40 7.91
C PRO A 318 -14.45 11.22 9.20
N GLN A 319 -13.31 11.16 9.89
CA GLN A 319 -12.98 12.10 10.96
C GLN A 319 -13.11 13.54 10.45
N LEU A 320 -13.76 14.41 11.24
CA LEU A 320 -14.06 15.79 10.92
C LEU A 320 -12.79 16.57 10.53
N SER A 321 -11.70 16.30 11.23
CA SER A 321 -10.39 16.90 10.94
C SER A 321 -9.90 16.58 9.52
N ASN A 322 -9.97 15.31 9.10
CA ASN A 322 -9.59 14.88 7.75
C ASN A 322 -10.54 15.45 6.70
N TYR A 323 -11.84 15.49 7.00
CA TYR A 323 -12.86 16.08 6.14
C TYR A 323 -12.61 17.57 5.88
N LEU A 324 -12.41 18.35 6.94
CA LEU A 324 -12.10 19.78 6.87
C LEU A 324 -10.76 20.04 6.19
N SER A 325 -9.72 19.31 6.58
CA SER A 325 -8.39 19.42 5.97
C SER A 325 -8.46 19.18 4.45
N GLY A 326 -9.09 18.08 4.02
CA GLY A 326 -9.28 17.80 2.60
C GLY A 326 -10.04 18.90 1.87
N LYS A 327 -11.12 19.42 2.49
CA LYS A 327 -11.91 20.49 1.88
C LYS A 327 -11.15 21.80 1.72
N ILE A 328 -10.37 22.18 2.74
CA ILE A 328 -9.56 23.39 2.72
C ILE A 328 -8.40 23.25 1.72
N GLN A 329 -7.77 22.08 1.62
CA GLN A 329 -6.72 21.80 0.63
C GLN A 329 -7.24 21.83 -0.81
N TYR A 330 -8.44 21.31 -1.06
CA TYR A 330 -9.09 21.47 -2.36
C TYR A 330 -9.38 22.96 -2.67
N MET A 331 -9.87 23.70 -1.68
CA MET A 331 -10.07 25.15 -1.83
C MET A 331 -8.77 25.88 -2.16
N ARG A 332 -7.65 25.50 -1.53
CA ARG A 332 -6.30 26.01 -1.84
C ARG A 332 -5.91 25.73 -3.29
N MET A 333 -6.12 24.51 -3.77
CA MET A 333 -5.82 24.13 -5.15
C MET A 333 -6.55 25.02 -6.16
N ILE A 334 -7.80 25.41 -5.87
CA ILE A 334 -8.63 26.21 -6.78
C ILE A 334 -8.37 27.72 -6.66
N LYS A 335 -8.36 28.25 -5.44
CA LYS A 335 -8.29 29.70 -5.19
C LYS A 335 -6.86 30.22 -5.08
N GLY A 336 -5.88 29.34 -4.90
CA GLY A 336 -4.48 29.67 -4.64
C GLY A 336 -4.17 29.86 -3.16
N ASN A 337 -2.89 29.74 -2.82
CA ASN A 337 -2.37 29.94 -1.46
C ASN A 337 -2.48 31.39 -0.96
N GLY A 338 -2.52 32.36 -1.88
CA GLY A 338 -2.64 33.79 -1.57
C GLY A 338 -4.03 34.25 -1.17
N ASP A 339 -5.09 33.46 -1.44
CA ASP A 339 -6.48 33.88 -1.23
C ASP A 339 -6.82 34.08 0.26
N ALA A 340 -7.39 35.24 0.57
CA ALA A 340 -7.72 35.62 1.95
C ALA A 340 -8.72 34.66 2.62
N THR A 341 -9.72 34.16 1.89
CA THR A 341 -10.70 33.23 2.46
C THR A 341 -10.04 31.90 2.81
N TYR A 342 -9.14 31.41 1.94
CA TYR A 342 -8.35 30.22 2.24
C TYR A 342 -7.51 30.41 3.52
N LYS A 343 -6.72 31.49 3.58
CA LYS A 343 -5.86 31.79 4.74
C LYS A 343 -6.66 31.86 6.05
N THR A 344 -7.80 32.55 6.04
CA THR A 344 -8.66 32.67 7.24
C THR A 344 -9.17 31.30 7.71
N LEU A 345 -9.66 30.46 6.80
CA LEU A 345 -10.20 29.14 7.17
C LEU A 345 -9.10 28.15 7.58
N GLN A 346 -7.94 28.18 6.90
CA GLN A 346 -6.78 27.36 7.27
C GLN A 346 -6.25 27.74 8.65
N ASN A 347 -6.10 29.04 8.95
CA ASN A 347 -5.63 29.49 10.25
C ASN A 347 -6.59 29.10 11.38
N LYS A 348 -7.91 29.23 11.14
CA LYS A 348 -8.92 28.78 12.09
C LYS A 348 -8.86 27.28 12.31
N PHE A 349 -8.69 26.49 11.24
CA PHE A 349 -8.52 25.04 11.34
C PHE A 349 -7.28 24.67 12.16
N ILE A 350 -6.12 25.27 11.87
CA ILE A 350 -4.86 25.02 12.62
C ILE A 350 -5.06 25.33 14.11
N TYR A 351 -5.70 26.46 14.43
CA TYR A 351 -5.96 26.88 15.81
C TYR A 351 -6.79 25.84 16.58
N LEU A 352 -7.78 25.22 15.93
CA LEU A 352 -8.64 24.21 16.54
C LEU A 352 -8.01 22.81 16.56
N TYR A 353 -7.21 22.47 15.55
CA TYR A 353 -6.65 21.13 15.37
C TYR A 353 -5.42 20.88 16.26
N ILE A 354 -4.59 21.90 16.51
CA ILE A 354 -3.38 21.77 17.33
C ILE A 354 -3.68 22.25 18.76
N PRO A 355 -3.67 21.34 19.76
CA PRO A 355 -3.82 21.74 21.16
C PRO A 355 -2.77 22.78 21.56
N GLN A 356 -3.15 23.76 22.39
CA GLN A 356 -2.23 24.81 22.86
C GLN A 356 -1.50 25.56 21.72
N TRP A 357 -2.14 25.75 20.56
CA TRP A 357 -1.51 26.37 19.39
C TRP A 357 -0.78 27.69 19.67
N LYS A 358 -1.26 28.51 20.62
CA LYS A 358 -0.57 29.75 21.04
C LYS A 358 0.83 29.47 21.60
N GLU A 359 0.97 28.47 22.45
CA GLU A 359 2.25 28.06 23.06
C GLU A 359 3.17 27.45 22.01
N TRP A 360 2.65 26.57 21.16
CA TRP A 360 3.41 25.97 20.08
C TRP A 360 3.87 26.98 19.03
N LYS A 361 3.03 27.96 18.67
CA LYS A 361 3.42 29.07 17.79
C LYS A 361 4.59 29.85 18.39
N LYS A 362 4.53 30.17 19.69
CA LYS A 362 5.62 30.85 20.41
C LYS A 362 6.88 29.97 20.42
N ASN A 363 6.74 28.67 20.70
CA ASN A 363 7.83 27.70 20.71
C ASN A 363 8.56 27.63 19.35
N ILE A 364 7.81 27.56 18.24
CA ILE A 364 8.40 27.57 16.88
C ILE A 364 9.12 28.89 16.59
N LEU A 365 8.55 30.03 16.97
CA LEU A 365 9.21 31.34 16.77
C LEU A 365 10.51 31.44 17.58
N ASN A 366 10.49 30.99 18.83
CA ASN A 366 11.68 30.95 19.68
C ASN A 366 12.76 30.02 19.11
N PHE A 367 12.37 28.86 18.56
CA PHE A 367 13.29 27.99 17.85
C PHE A 367 13.93 28.69 16.64
N CYS A 368 13.13 29.35 15.81
CA CYS A 368 13.64 30.08 14.65
C CYS A 368 14.64 31.18 15.05
N ASP A 369 14.34 31.91 16.12
CA ASP A 369 15.21 32.93 16.70
C ASP A 369 16.52 32.34 17.25
N ALA A 370 16.44 31.23 17.98
CA ALA A 370 17.61 30.54 18.53
C ALA A 370 18.57 30.06 17.44
N VAL A 371 18.03 29.55 16.33
CA VAL A 371 18.83 29.12 15.16
C VAL A 371 19.52 30.29 14.48
N GLN A 372 18.80 31.41 14.27
CA GLN A 372 19.34 32.59 13.61
C GLN A 372 20.44 33.27 14.44
N ASN A 373 20.24 33.36 15.76
CA ASN A 373 21.16 34.03 16.67
C ASN A 373 22.21 33.11 17.31
N SER A 374 22.31 31.84 16.88
CA SER A 374 23.26 30.85 17.42
C SER A 374 23.22 30.71 18.94
N LYS A 375 22.03 30.81 19.55
CA LYS A 375 21.88 30.82 21.03
C LYS A 375 22.07 29.45 21.69
N LEU A 376 22.12 28.36 20.91
CA LEU A 376 22.18 26.97 21.38
C LEU A 376 23.09 26.15 20.46
N SER A 377 23.60 25.02 20.97
CA SER A 377 24.38 24.06 20.17
C SER A 377 23.53 23.34 19.11
N ILE A 378 24.17 22.79 18.08
CA ILE A 378 23.49 22.05 16.99
C ILE A 378 22.73 20.84 17.53
N GLU A 379 23.26 20.14 18.54
CA GLU A 379 22.60 19.00 19.18
C GLU A 379 21.31 19.40 19.91
N GLU A 380 21.36 20.50 20.67
CA GLU A 380 20.18 21.06 21.36
C GLU A 380 19.11 21.52 20.37
N LEU A 381 19.51 22.18 19.28
CA LEU A 381 18.60 22.61 18.23
C LEU A 381 17.97 21.42 17.49
N ASN A 382 18.73 20.37 17.20
CA ASN A 382 18.20 19.14 16.59
C ASN A 382 17.22 18.42 17.53
N LYS A 383 17.52 18.35 18.83
CA LYS A 383 16.61 17.81 19.84
C LYS A 383 15.32 18.64 19.94
N TRP A 384 15.43 19.97 19.91
CA TRP A 384 14.28 20.87 19.93
C TRP A 384 13.42 20.71 18.67
N TYR A 385 14.02 20.66 17.49
CA TYR A 385 13.29 20.42 16.24
C TYR A 385 12.58 19.05 16.24
N LYS A 386 13.22 18.01 16.81
CA LYS A 386 12.58 16.70 17.00
C LYS A 386 11.34 16.81 17.89
N THR A 387 11.38 17.60 18.96
CA THR A 387 10.21 17.87 19.80
C THR A 387 9.09 18.57 19.02
N ILE A 388 9.40 19.59 18.21
CA ILE A 388 8.42 20.29 17.37
C ILE A 388 7.79 19.33 16.35
N SER A 389 8.61 18.58 15.61
CA SER A 389 8.16 17.67 14.55
C SER A 389 7.40 16.45 15.05
N THR A 390 7.63 16.01 16.29
CA THR A 390 6.91 14.89 16.91
C THR A 390 5.51 15.32 17.37
N ASN A 391 5.35 16.57 17.83
CA ASN A 391 4.09 17.06 18.39
C ASN A 391 3.21 17.82 17.38
N ILE A 392 3.80 18.32 16.30
CA ILE A 392 3.08 19.08 15.27
C ILE A 392 3.33 18.45 13.91
N ASN A 393 2.26 18.17 13.17
CA ASN A 393 2.38 17.91 11.74
C ASN A 393 2.72 19.22 11.01
N ILE A 394 4.02 19.47 10.83
CA ILE A 394 4.57 20.71 10.25
C ILE A 394 4.00 20.98 8.85
N HIS A 395 3.57 19.94 8.11
CA HIS A 395 2.96 20.12 6.79
C HIS A 395 1.64 20.90 6.83
N LEU A 396 0.93 20.94 7.95
CA LEU A 396 -0.26 21.78 8.13
C LEU A 396 0.07 23.28 8.05
N LEU A 397 1.34 23.64 8.28
CA LEU A 397 1.82 25.01 8.30
C LEU A 397 2.35 25.49 6.94
N LYS A 398 2.43 24.62 5.93
CA LYS A 398 3.18 24.82 4.66
C LYS A 398 2.96 26.17 3.94
N ASP A 399 1.81 26.81 4.14
CA ASP A 399 1.46 28.10 3.52
C ASP A 399 1.35 29.27 4.52
N THR A 400 1.86 29.08 5.74
CA THR A 400 1.88 30.11 6.78
C THR A 400 3.24 30.80 6.83
N PRO A 401 3.32 32.08 7.24
CA PRO A 401 4.60 32.76 7.46
C PRO A 401 5.50 32.00 8.43
N LEU A 402 4.91 31.30 9.40
CA LEU A 402 5.62 30.50 10.39
C LEU A 402 6.40 29.34 9.76
N TYR A 403 5.83 28.66 8.76
CA TYR A 403 6.53 27.59 8.04
C TYR A 403 7.70 28.13 7.24
N THR A 404 7.55 29.28 6.58
CA THR A 404 8.66 29.94 5.88
C THR A 404 9.82 30.22 6.84
N SER A 405 9.52 30.82 8.00
CA SER A 405 10.53 31.05 9.05
C SER A 405 11.20 29.76 9.52
N LEU A 406 10.41 28.70 9.74
CA LEU A 406 10.92 27.40 10.15
C LEU A 406 11.81 26.76 9.08
N THR A 407 11.41 26.78 7.81
CA THR A 407 12.23 26.24 6.72
C THR A 407 13.52 27.03 6.53
N LYS A 408 13.50 28.35 6.71
CA LYS A 408 14.70 29.19 6.67
C LYS A 408 15.64 28.82 7.82
N ALA A 409 15.12 28.70 9.04
CA ALA A 409 15.89 28.24 10.19
C ALA A 409 16.51 26.86 9.93
N LEU A 410 15.73 25.90 9.43
CA LEU A 410 16.23 24.57 9.09
C LEU A 410 17.34 24.62 8.04
N SER A 411 17.22 25.43 6.98
CA SER A 411 18.30 25.59 6.01
C SER A 411 19.59 26.14 6.62
N CYS A 412 19.48 27.08 7.57
CA CYS A 412 20.63 27.60 8.32
C CYS A 412 21.26 26.52 9.22
N LEU A 413 20.44 25.66 9.84
CA LEU A 413 20.92 24.51 10.60
C LEU A 413 21.68 23.51 9.72
N THR A 414 21.18 23.21 8.51
CA THR A 414 21.86 22.31 7.58
C THR A 414 23.19 22.88 7.09
N LEU A 415 23.25 24.20 6.83
CA LEU A 415 24.50 24.89 6.45
C LEU A 415 25.51 24.95 7.61
N LYS A 416 25.05 25.11 8.85
CA LYS A 416 25.92 25.03 10.05
C LYS A 416 26.42 23.60 10.33
N ALA A 417 25.67 22.58 9.92
CA ALA A 417 26.09 21.18 10.04
C ALA A 417 27.11 20.76 8.96
N SER A 418 27.15 21.45 7.80
CA SER A 418 28.05 21.14 6.69
C SER A 418 29.51 21.59 6.86
N ASP A 419 29.85 22.35 7.92
CA ASP A 419 31.24 22.64 8.32
C ASP A 419 31.90 21.47 9.09
N THR A 420 31.20 20.33 9.21
CA THR A 420 31.73 19.06 9.72
C THR A 420 31.53 17.99 8.66
N PRO A 421 32.58 17.25 8.23
CA PRO A 421 32.45 16.30 7.14
C PRO A 421 31.61 15.12 7.62
N THR A 422 30.37 15.06 7.15
CA THR A 422 29.52 13.89 7.40
C THR A 422 29.00 13.38 6.06
N GLN A 423 29.58 12.26 5.64
CA GLN A 423 29.02 11.39 4.61
C GLN A 423 27.54 11.15 4.93
N THR A 424 26.68 11.31 3.94
CA THR A 424 25.29 10.89 3.98
C THR A 424 25.25 9.36 4.07
N VAL A 425 25.35 8.84 5.28
CA VAL A 425 25.01 7.45 5.58
C VAL A 425 23.49 7.36 5.54
N PHE A 426 22.96 6.75 4.48
CA PHE A 426 21.65 6.11 4.57
C PHE A 426 21.73 5.16 5.77
N LYS A 427 20.97 5.42 6.83
CA LYS A 427 20.80 4.43 7.90
C LYS A 427 20.04 3.25 7.30
N GLU A 428 20.79 2.27 6.79
CA GLU A 428 20.28 0.93 6.53
C GLU A 428 19.58 0.44 7.80
N GLN A 429 18.45 -0.24 7.61
CA GLN A 429 17.76 -0.90 8.69
C GLN A 429 18.68 -2.02 9.19
N ILE A 430 19.34 -1.82 10.32
CA ILE A 430 20.28 -2.79 10.90
C ILE A 430 19.51 -4.07 11.19
N HIS A 431 19.88 -5.16 10.52
CA HIS A 431 19.32 -6.48 10.73
C HIS A 431 19.60 -6.96 12.17
N ASN A 432 18.57 -7.40 12.89
CA ASN A 432 18.73 -8.01 14.21
C ASN A 432 17.66 -9.10 14.45
N ALA A 433 18.03 -10.35 14.26
CA ALA A 433 17.17 -11.51 14.43
C ALA A 433 16.99 -11.96 15.89
N THR A 434 17.68 -11.36 16.86
CA THR A 434 17.55 -11.69 18.30
C THR A 434 16.39 -10.96 18.98
N LEU A 435 15.91 -9.85 18.40
CA LEU A 435 14.92 -8.97 19.01
C LEU A 435 13.57 -9.66 19.22
N LEU A 436 13.04 -10.34 18.20
CA LEU A 436 11.71 -10.94 18.27
C LEU A 436 11.63 -12.08 19.29
N PRO A 437 12.53 -13.10 19.29
CA PRO A 437 12.49 -14.16 20.29
C PRO A 437 12.59 -13.63 21.73
N SER A 438 13.48 -12.66 21.96
CA SER A 438 13.69 -12.04 23.27
C SER A 438 12.46 -11.26 23.72
N PHE A 439 11.89 -10.45 22.82
CA PHE A 439 10.67 -9.69 23.08
C PHE A 439 9.48 -10.61 23.42
N LEU A 440 9.29 -11.69 22.65
CA LEU A 440 8.20 -12.63 22.89
C LEU A 440 8.34 -13.35 24.24
N TYR A 441 9.56 -13.75 24.60
CA TYR A 441 9.82 -14.40 25.87
C TYR A 441 9.65 -13.45 27.07
N GLU A 442 10.25 -12.26 27.00
CA GLU A 442 10.14 -11.22 28.03
C GLU A 442 8.67 -10.91 28.33
N ASN A 443 7.86 -10.72 27.29
CA ASN A 443 6.49 -10.25 27.44
C ASN A 443 5.45 -11.36 27.59
N PHE A 444 5.65 -12.57 27.04
CA PHE A 444 4.61 -13.61 27.08
C PHE A 444 5.01 -14.84 27.89
N SER A 445 6.18 -14.83 28.53
CA SER A 445 6.63 -15.88 29.45
C SER A 445 7.06 -15.36 30.83
N LYS A 446 7.52 -14.10 30.93
CA LYS A 446 7.92 -13.48 32.21
C LYS A 446 6.92 -12.44 32.74
N ASN A 447 6.32 -11.61 31.90
CA ASN A 447 5.32 -10.62 32.33
C ASN A 447 4.01 -11.31 32.78
N ASP A 448 3.60 -11.07 34.02
CA ASP A 448 2.49 -11.80 34.64
C ASP A 448 1.17 -11.70 33.85
N PRO A 449 0.52 -10.53 33.68
CA PRO A 449 -0.73 -10.43 32.90
C PRO A 449 -0.66 -11.08 31.51
N LEU A 450 0.42 -10.82 30.78
CA LEU A 450 0.56 -11.29 29.40
C LEU A 450 0.94 -12.77 29.29
N LYS A 451 1.58 -13.35 30.31
CA LYS A 451 1.86 -14.80 30.38
C LYS A 451 0.55 -15.60 30.45
N PHE A 452 -0.41 -15.17 31.26
CA PHE A 452 -1.66 -15.89 31.49
C PHE A 452 -2.65 -15.85 30.32
N ILE A 453 -2.34 -15.10 29.24
CA ILE A 453 -3.10 -15.23 27.98
C ILE A 453 -2.92 -16.63 27.34
N THR A 454 -1.87 -17.36 27.74
CA THR A 454 -1.54 -18.70 27.21
C THR A 454 -1.28 -19.77 28.28
N HIS A 455 -1.02 -19.38 29.53
CA HIS A 455 -0.73 -20.31 30.62
C HIS A 455 -1.96 -20.51 31.52
N ILE A 456 -2.04 -21.68 32.13
CA ILE A 456 -3.19 -22.12 32.92
C ILE A 456 -3.48 -21.10 34.02
N TRP A 457 -4.75 -20.71 34.12
CA TRP A 457 -5.26 -19.91 35.23
C TRP A 457 -5.73 -20.89 36.31
N ASP A 458 -4.81 -21.28 37.20
CA ASP A 458 -5.08 -22.19 38.32
C ASP A 458 -5.77 -21.41 39.44
N GLY A 459 -7.11 -21.48 39.49
CA GLY A 459 -7.89 -20.82 40.54
C GLY A 459 -7.68 -21.37 41.95
N ASN A 460 -6.91 -22.46 42.12
CA ASN A 460 -6.83 -23.21 43.39
C ASN A 460 -5.41 -23.61 43.84
N ALA A 461 -4.33 -23.01 43.30
CA ALA A 461 -2.97 -23.25 43.81
C ALA A 461 -2.16 -21.94 43.92
N ASP A 462 -1.92 -21.52 45.16
CA ASP A 462 -1.00 -20.48 45.66
C ASP A 462 -0.82 -19.21 44.81
N ASN A 463 -1.61 -18.19 45.20
CA ASN A 463 -1.68 -16.80 44.70
C ASN A 463 -2.58 -16.58 43.47
N CYS A 464 -3.89 -16.42 43.69
CA CYS A 464 -4.79 -15.86 42.68
C CYS A 464 -4.28 -14.49 42.21
N LYS A 465 -3.57 -14.44 41.07
CA LYS A 465 -3.02 -13.19 40.50
C LYS A 465 -4.09 -12.23 39.95
N PHE A 466 -5.29 -12.74 39.74
CA PHE A 466 -6.44 -12.02 39.21
C PHE A 466 -7.67 -12.31 40.06
N GLU A 467 -8.45 -11.28 40.37
CA GLU A 467 -9.69 -11.38 41.15
C GLU A 467 -10.85 -12.01 40.34
N GLY A 468 -10.65 -12.19 39.04
CA GLY A 468 -11.62 -12.74 38.12
C GLY A 468 -11.28 -12.39 36.67
N TYR A 469 -12.12 -12.83 35.74
CA TYR A 469 -11.93 -12.62 34.31
C TYR A 469 -11.82 -11.13 33.93
N GLU A 470 -12.66 -10.27 34.50
CA GLU A 470 -12.62 -8.81 34.22
C GLU A 470 -11.33 -8.15 34.74
N ASP A 471 -10.85 -8.55 35.92
CA ASP A 471 -9.58 -8.04 36.47
C ASP A 471 -8.39 -8.48 35.60
N PHE A 472 -8.41 -9.73 35.13
CA PHE A 472 -7.43 -10.23 34.17
C PHE A 472 -7.44 -9.41 32.88
N ILE A 473 -8.60 -9.25 32.22
CA ILE A 473 -8.72 -8.48 30.97
C ILE A 473 -8.23 -7.05 31.15
N ARG A 474 -8.53 -6.40 32.28
CA ARG A 474 -8.05 -5.04 32.58
C ARG A 474 -6.53 -4.98 32.71
N LYS A 475 -5.92 -5.87 33.49
CA LYS A 475 -4.46 -5.93 33.70
C LYS A 475 -3.72 -6.30 32.41
N GLU A 476 -4.26 -7.23 31.64
CA GLU A 476 -3.77 -7.63 30.31
C GLU A 476 -3.77 -6.43 29.36
N GLN A 477 -4.89 -5.70 29.23
CA GLN A 477 -4.99 -4.53 28.35
C GLN A 477 -3.96 -3.44 28.67
N ILE A 478 -3.70 -3.20 29.95
CA ILE A 478 -2.69 -2.22 30.39
C ILE A 478 -1.30 -2.70 29.94
N ALA A 479 -0.93 -3.94 30.26
CA ALA A 479 0.36 -4.51 29.91
C ALA A 479 0.58 -4.60 28.38
N PHE A 480 -0.46 -4.96 27.62
CA PHE A 480 -0.37 -5.05 26.16
C PHE A 480 -0.24 -3.67 25.51
N LYS A 481 -0.89 -2.64 26.07
CA LYS A 481 -0.78 -1.26 25.61
C LYS A 481 0.65 -0.72 25.76
N GLU A 482 1.35 -1.05 26.84
CA GLU A 482 2.74 -0.62 27.08
C GLU A 482 3.69 -1.13 26.00
N ILE A 483 3.46 -2.35 25.49
CA ILE A 483 4.34 -2.99 24.51
C ILE A 483 3.90 -2.75 23.06
N THR A 484 2.73 -2.14 22.83
CA THR A 484 2.06 -2.08 21.52
C THR A 484 2.93 -1.48 20.42
N GLU A 485 3.53 -0.31 20.64
CA GLU A 485 4.34 0.36 19.61
C GLU A 485 5.66 -0.36 19.35
N ARG A 486 6.28 -0.93 20.41
CA ARG A 486 7.48 -1.76 20.30
C ARG A 486 7.18 -3.04 19.52
N PHE A 487 6.07 -3.73 19.81
CA PHE A 487 5.67 -4.96 19.13
C PHE A 487 5.38 -4.72 17.64
N LYS A 488 4.59 -3.68 17.31
CA LYS A 488 4.32 -3.30 15.90
C LYS A 488 5.59 -3.04 15.10
N THR A 489 6.61 -2.48 15.75
CA THR A 489 7.90 -2.16 15.13
C THR A 489 8.73 -3.42 14.90
N ILE A 490 8.72 -4.36 15.85
CA ILE A 490 9.46 -5.62 15.77
C ILE A 490 8.82 -6.57 14.75
N ASP A 491 7.52 -6.88 14.89
CA ASP A 491 6.78 -7.72 13.93
C ASP A 491 5.31 -7.30 13.86
N LYS A 492 4.99 -6.53 12.82
CA LYS A 492 3.64 -6.03 12.57
C LYS A 492 2.62 -7.14 12.31
N ASN A 493 3.02 -8.23 11.64
CA ASN A 493 2.08 -9.29 11.28
C ASN A 493 1.69 -10.09 12.52
N LEU A 494 2.68 -10.42 13.34
CA LEU A 494 2.47 -11.12 14.59
C LEU A 494 1.71 -10.26 15.59
N PHE A 495 2.00 -8.95 15.66
CA PHE A 495 1.22 -8.01 16.47
C PHE A 495 -0.29 -8.09 16.18
N TYR A 496 -0.71 -8.08 14.91
CA TYR A 496 -2.14 -8.17 14.57
C TYR A 496 -2.74 -9.54 14.89
N CYS A 497 -1.93 -10.61 14.90
CA CYS A 497 -2.36 -11.92 15.38
C CYS A 497 -2.68 -11.85 16.88
N PHE A 498 -1.77 -11.31 17.70
CA PHE A 498 -1.98 -11.11 19.13
C PHE A 498 -3.17 -10.20 19.41
N TYR A 499 -3.24 -9.05 18.72
CA TYR A 499 -4.34 -8.10 18.87
C TYR A 499 -5.69 -8.74 18.55
N GLY A 500 -5.78 -9.53 17.47
CA GLY A 500 -7.02 -10.22 17.11
C GLY A 500 -7.43 -11.30 18.11
N PHE A 501 -6.46 -12.02 18.69
CA PHE A 501 -6.69 -12.99 19.75
C PHE A 501 -7.15 -12.33 21.06
N LEU A 502 -6.62 -11.16 21.40
CA LEU A 502 -6.91 -10.49 22.68
C LEU A 502 -8.17 -9.62 22.63
N HIS A 503 -8.38 -8.86 21.55
CA HIS A 503 -9.36 -7.77 21.50
C HIS A 503 -10.37 -7.90 20.35
N ASN A 504 -10.49 -9.10 19.77
CA ASN A 504 -11.29 -9.44 18.60
C ASN A 504 -10.73 -8.83 17.29
N PRO A 505 -10.85 -9.52 16.15
CA PRO A 505 -10.31 -9.02 14.90
C PRO A 505 -11.11 -7.81 14.43
N LEU A 506 -10.44 -6.65 14.36
CA LEU A 506 -10.89 -5.49 13.58
C LEU A 506 -11.27 -6.00 12.18
N ASN A 507 -12.57 -6.01 11.86
CA ASN A 507 -13.16 -6.37 10.55
C ASN A 507 -13.55 -7.84 10.27
N ASN A 508 -13.88 -8.68 11.27
CA ASN A 508 -14.40 -10.05 11.05
C ASN A 508 -13.49 -11.01 10.25
N ARG A 509 -12.22 -10.65 10.01
CA ARG A 509 -11.28 -11.42 9.17
C ARG A 509 -10.65 -12.63 9.87
N GLY A 510 -10.74 -12.70 11.20
CA GLY A 510 -10.01 -13.66 12.02
C GLY A 510 -8.52 -13.34 12.17
N TRP A 511 -7.85 -14.00 13.12
CA TRP A 511 -6.43 -13.90 13.41
C TRP A 511 -5.69 -15.22 13.11
N GLY A 512 -4.36 -15.14 12.99
CA GLY A 512 -3.48 -16.30 12.74
C GLY A 512 -3.64 -16.92 11.35
N GLN A 513 -2.88 -17.99 11.10
CA GLN A 513 -2.89 -18.70 9.80
C GLN A 513 -4.25 -19.35 9.48
N TYR A 514 -5.04 -19.69 10.51
CA TYR A 514 -6.35 -20.33 10.37
C TYR A 514 -7.53 -19.36 10.37
N LYS A 515 -7.27 -18.05 10.51
CA LYS A 515 -8.29 -16.99 10.55
C LYS A 515 -9.37 -17.23 11.61
N ILE A 516 -8.94 -17.63 12.81
CA ILE A 516 -9.84 -17.83 13.95
C ILE A 516 -10.45 -16.50 14.37
N LYS A 517 -11.76 -16.45 14.56
CA LYS A 517 -12.52 -15.25 14.92
C LYS A 517 -12.69 -15.10 16.41
N SER A 518 -12.59 -16.19 17.16
CA SER A 518 -12.73 -16.23 18.60
C SER A 518 -11.41 -15.98 19.32
N GLY A 519 -11.47 -15.36 20.48
CA GLY A 519 -10.32 -15.07 21.34
C GLY A 519 -10.73 -14.65 22.74
N TRP A 520 -9.84 -14.02 23.49
CA TRP A 520 -10.10 -13.57 24.87
C TRP A 520 -11.29 -12.61 24.98
N SER A 521 -11.56 -11.77 23.98
CA SER A 521 -12.70 -10.83 23.99
C SER A 521 -14.03 -11.43 23.51
N SER A 522 -14.12 -12.75 23.38
CA SER A 522 -15.35 -13.39 22.88
C SER A 522 -16.49 -13.20 23.89
N SER A 523 -17.65 -12.75 23.40
CA SER A 523 -18.81 -12.50 24.27
C SER A 523 -19.28 -13.76 25.02
N TRP A 524 -19.17 -14.93 24.39
CA TRP A 524 -19.51 -16.21 25.01
C TRP A 524 -18.53 -16.63 26.10
N LEU A 525 -17.24 -16.30 25.95
CA LEU A 525 -16.23 -16.59 26.97
C LEU A 525 -16.47 -15.72 28.21
N LYS A 526 -16.70 -14.42 28.00
CA LYS A 526 -17.04 -13.48 29.07
C LYS A 526 -18.28 -13.90 29.84
N ALA A 527 -19.35 -14.30 29.15
CA ALA A 527 -20.58 -14.76 29.78
C ALA A 527 -20.34 -16.01 30.64
N TRP A 528 -19.67 -17.03 30.08
CA TRP A 528 -19.37 -18.27 30.80
C TRP A 528 -18.47 -18.06 32.02
N CYS A 529 -17.45 -17.20 31.91
CA CYS A 529 -16.58 -16.87 33.05
C CYS A 529 -17.31 -16.07 34.14
N SER A 530 -18.40 -15.38 33.79
CA SER A 530 -19.24 -14.67 34.76
C SER A 530 -20.17 -15.62 35.51
N GLU A 531 -20.63 -16.70 34.85
CA GLU A 531 -21.49 -17.74 35.41
C GLU A 531 -20.70 -18.78 36.24
N HIS A 532 -19.43 -18.99 35.93
CA HIS A 532 -18.54 -19.97 36.57
C HIS A 532 -17.22 -19.34 37.03
N PRO A 533 -17.24 -18.40 37.99
CA PRO A 533 -16.05 -17.70 38.46
C PRO A 533 -14.99 -18.61 39.12
N GLU A 534 -15.38 -19.80 39.55
CA GLU A 534 -14.52 -20.82 40.16
C GLU A 534 -13.76 -21.69 39.16
N ARG A 535 -14.08 -21.60 37.86
CA ARG A 535 -13.48 -22.42 36.80
C ARG A 535 -12.50 -21.63 35.94
N SER A 536 -11.54 -22.35 35.35
CA SER A 536 -10.60 -21.73 34.41
C SER A 536 -11.32 -21.41 33.09
N PRO A 537 -11.11 -20.22 32.47
CA PRO A 537 -11.62 -19.90 31.13
C PRO A 537 -11.16 -20.89 30.05
N PHE A 538 -10.04 -21.58 30.29
CA PHE A 538 -9.53 -22.64 29.42
C PHE A 538 -10.49 -23.84 29.33
N ASP A 539 -11.32 -24.05 30.36
CA ASP A 539 -12.32 -25.11 30.43
C ASP A 539 -13.66 -24.70 29.79
N CYS A 540 -13.77 -23.46 29.29
CA CYS A 540 -14.97 -22.95 28.65
C CYS A 540 -15.26 -23.72 27.34
N PRO A 541 -16.40 -24.45 27.23
CA PRO A 541 -16.79 -25.10 26.00
C PRO A 541 -17.23 -24.07 24.96
N ILE A 542 -16.78 -24.24 23.71
CA ILE A 542 -17.15 -23.34 22.62
C ILE A 542 -18.60 -23.68 22.18
N PRO A 543 -19.52 -22.69 22.17
CA PRO A 543 -20.90 -22.90 21.71
C PRO A 543 -20.94 -23.47 20.30
N GLU A 544 -21.85 -24.41 20.03
CA GLU A 544 -21.84 -25.17 18.76
C GLU A 544 -21.91 -24.27 17.52
N ASN A 545 -22.72 -23.21 17.56
CA ASN A 545 -22.86 -22.20 16.51
C ASN A 545 -21.64 -21.25 16.38
N LYS A 546 -20.69 -21.32 17.31
CA LYS A 546 -19.44 -20.54 17.33
C LYS A 546 -18.19 -21.41 17.14
N ARG A 547 -18.32 -22.73 17.08
CA ARG A 547 -17.18 -23.63 16.87
C ARG A 547 -16.54 -23.37 15.53
N GLU A 548 -15.23 -23.16 15.56
CA GLU A 548 -14.41 -22.90 14.38
C GLU A 548 -13.64 -24.16 13.98
N ILE A 549 -13.15 -24.21 12.74
CA ILE A 549 -12.43 -25.35 12.18
C ILE A 549 -10.99 -24.93 11.86
N ALA A 550 -10.00 -25.63 12.42
CA ALA A 550 -8.60 -25.48 12.09
C ALA A 550 -8.03 -26.83 11.59
N LYS A 551 -7.38 -26.84 10.43
CA LYS A 551 -6.86 -28.09 9.79
C LYS A 551 -7.91 -29.23 9.73
N ASN A 552 -9.16 -28.91 9.39
CA ASN A 552 -10.30 -29.85 9.36
C ASN A 552 -10.68 -30.45 10.73
N VAL A 553 -10.18 -29.90 11.84
CA VAL A 553 -10.55 -30.27 13.21
C VAL A 553 -11.44 -29.19 13.80
N LYS A 554 -12.59 -29.59 14.35
CA LYS A 554 -13.51 -28.70 15.06
C LYS A 554 -12.93 -28.39 16.44
N LEU A 555 -12.80 -27.11 16.78
CA LEU A 555 -12.35 -26.66 18.11
C LEU A 555 -13.52 -26.79 19.09
N ASN A 556 -13.29 -27.39 20.26
CA ASN A 556 -14.34 -27.74 21.22
C ASN A 556 -14.27 -26.90 22.51
N TYR A 557 -13.07 -26.55 22.98
CA TYR A 557 -12.85 -25.77 24.19
C TYR A 557 -11.99 -24.53 23.90
N PHE A 558 -12.09 -23.50 24.76
CA PHE A 558 -11.24 -22.31 24.62
C PHE A 558 -9.74 -22.66 24.70
N SER A 559 -9.37 -23.67 25.49
CA SER A 559 -8.01 -24.23 25.48
C SER A 559 -7.53 -24.65 24.09
N ASP A 560 -8.39 -25.19 23.22
CA ASP A 560 -8.03 -25.53 21.83
C ASP A 560 -7.63 -24.29 21.02
N ILE A 561 -8.34 -23.16 21.23
CA ILE A 561 -8.03 -21.88 20.59
C ILE A 561 -6.68 -21.35 21.10
N VAL A 562 -6.42 -21.45 22.41
CA VAL A 562 -5.16 -21.02 23.02
C VAL A 562 -3.98 -21.86 22.51
N GLU A 563 -4.18 -23.17 22.38
CA GLU A 563 -3.17 -24.08 21.83
C GLU A 563 -2.83 -23.78 20.37
N LEU A 564 -3.85 -23.40 19.58
CA LEU A 564 -3.65 -22.92 18.22
C LEU A 564 -2.89 -21.59 18.20
N PHE A 565 -3.26 -20.66 19.08
CA PHE A 565 -2.58 -19.37 19.20
C PHE A 565 -1.10 -19.52 19.56
N LYS A 566 -0.75 -20.39 20.52
CA LYS A 566 0.66 -20.72 20.84
C LYS A 566 1.44 -21.17 19.60
N SER A 567 0.80 -21.91 18.69
CA SER A 567 1.44 -22.38 17.46
C SER A 567 1.74 -21.29 16.43
N GLU A 568 1.21 -20.07 16.59
CA GLU A 568 1.49 -18.94 15.71
C GLU A 568 2.83 -18.26 16.02
N PHE A 569 3.28 -18.31 17.29
CA PHE A 569 4.45 -17.56 17.76
C PHE A 569 5.53 -18.41 18.45
N GLN A 570 5.33 -19.73 18.57
CA GLN A 570 6.27 -20.61 19.23
C GLN A 570 6.33 -22.00 18.59
N PHE A 571 7.54 -22.51 18.36
CA PHE A 571 7.80 -23.94 18.17
C PHE A 571 7.97 -24.60 19.52
N ARG A 572 7.18 -25.65 19.78
CA ARG A 572 7.11 -26.32 21.08
C ARG A 572 7.67 -27.74 21.05
N LEU A 573 8.35 -28.13 22.13
CA LEU A 573 9.00 -29.44 22.28
C LEU A 573 7.97 -30.56 22.40
N GLU A 574 6.95 -30.34 23.22
CA GLU A 574 5.92 -31.33 23.58
C GLU A 574 5.13 -31.79 22.35
N THR A 575 4.92 -30.88 21.41
CA THR A 575 4.13 -31.13 20.19
C THR A 575 4.99 -31.44 18.96
N ARG A 576 6.33 -31.36 19.09
CA ARG A 576 7.33 -31.53 18.00
C ARG A 576 7.00 -30.71 16.75
N GLN A 577 6.54 -29.47 16.95
CA GLN A 577 5.93 -28.66 15.89
C GLN A 577 6.84 -28.40 14.69
N LEU A 578 8.12 -28.07 14.93
CA LEU A 578 9.08 -27.81 13.84
C LEU A 578 9.31 -29.06 12.98
N LYS A 579 9.44 -30.25 13.61
CA LYS A 579 9.58 -31.51 12.89
C LYS A 579 8.37 -31.83 12.02
N LYS A 580 7.17 -31.66 12.59
CA LYS A 580 5.90 -31.86 11.86
C LYS A 580 5.78 -30.89 10.69
N LEU A 581 6.12 -29.62 10.90
CA LEU A 581 6.12 -28.60 9.86
C LEU A 581 7.05 -28.97 8.69
N LEU A 582 8.31 -29.30 8.97
CA LEU A 582 9.27 -29.65 7.92
C LEU A 582 8.82 -30.88 7.12
N ARG A 583 8.30 -31.91 7.78
CA ARG A 583 7.75 -33.10 7.09
C ARG A 583 6.50 -32.77 6.27
N GLU A 584 5.61 -31.90 6.77
CA GLU A 584 4.42 -31.43 6.06
C GLU A 584 4.83 -30.68 4.78
N LEU A 585 5.78 -29.75 4.88
CA LEU A 585 6.25 -28.95 3.75
C LEU A 585 6.97 -29.79 2.71
N VAL A 586 7.86 -30.70 3.13
CA VAL A 586 8.52 -31.64 2.22
C VAL A 586 7.48 -32.45 1.45
N LYS A 587 6.49 -33.04 2.13
CA LYS A 587 5.42 -33.81 1.48
C LYS A 587 4.58 -32.96 0.52
N GLN A 588 4.42 -31.67 0.82
CA GLN A 588 3.63 -30.75 0.01
C GLN A 588 4.35 -30.35 -1.29
N TYR A 589 5.67 -30.17 -1.25
CA TYR A 589 6.44 -29.58 -2.37
C TYR A 589 7.29 -30.57 -3.14
N LEU A 590 7.80 -31.62 -2.47
CA LEU A 590 8.67 -32.63 -3.06
C LEU A 590 7.83 -33.89 -3.34
N ASN A 591 7.73 -34.26 -4.62
CA ASN A 591 7.03 -35.47 -5.07
C ASN A 591 7.94 -36.71 -4.94
N PHE A 592 7.48 -37.84 -5.48
CA PHE A 592 8.23 -39.12 -5.43
C PHE A 592 9.57 -39.09 -6.20
N ASP A 593 9.83 -38.05 -7.01
CA ASP A 593 11.09 -37.90 -7.75
C ASP A 593 12.27 -37.52 -6.84
N PHE A 594 12.03 -37.14 -5.58
CA PHE A 594 13.05 -36.66 -4.64
C PHE A 594 13.29 -37.66 -3.50
N HIS A 595 14.56 -37.84 -3.12
CA HIS A 595 15.00 -38.66 -1.99
C HIS A 595 15.37 -37.76 -0.81
N VAL A 596 14.52 -37.71 0.22
CA VAL A 596 14.68 -36.79 1.35
C VAL A 596 15.19 -37.49 2.61
N THR A 597 16.33 -37.05 3.13
CA THR A 597 16.89 -37.48 4.41
C THR A 597 16.59 -36.45 5.49
N PHE A 598 16.16 -36.90 6.66
CA PHE A 598 15.79 -36.04 7.79
C PHE A 598 16.69 -36.26 9.00
N GLU A 599 17.36 -35.21 9.45
CA GLU A 599 18.16 -35.17 10.68
C GLU A 599 17.61 -34.08 11.59
N LEU A 600 16.54 -34.39 12.32
CA LEU A 600 15.75 -33.37 13.02
C LEU A 600 15.92 -33.46 14.55
N THR A 601 16.34 -32.37 15.17
CA THR A 601 16.36 -32.17 16.63
C THR A 601 15.08 -31.49 17.10
N ASP A 602 14.57 -31.85 18.30
CA ASP A 602 13.42 -31.17 18.90
C ASP A 602 13.88 -29.89 19.59
N THR A 603 13.23 -28.75 19.31
CA THR A 603 13.66 -27.44 19.80
C THR A 603 12.49 -26.58 20.24
N LYS A 604 12.67 -25.79 21.31
CA LYS A 604 11.73 -24.72 21.72
C LYS A 604 12.22 -23.37 21.21
N LEU A 605 11.42 -22.67 20.41
CA LEU A 605 11.78 -21.38 19.82
C LEU A 605 10.60 -20.42 19.83
N TYR A 606 10.82 -19.16 20.21
CA TYR A 606 9.85 -18.09 20.02
C TYR A 606 10.16 -17.37 18.71
N THR A 607 9.21 -17.31 17.78
CA THR A 607 9.39 -16.68 16.46
C THR A 607 8.05 -16.50 15.77
N ASN A 608 8.00 -15.80 14.64
CA ASN A 608 6.82 -15.79 13.79
C ASN A 608 6.74 -17.09 12.96
N VAL A 609 6.04 -18.09 13.47
CA VAL A 609 5.97 -19.45 12.88
C VAL A 609 5.38 -19.42 11.47
N TYR A 610 4.38 -18.57 11.23
CA TYR A 610 3.79 -18.39 9.91
C TYR A 610 4.80 -17.88 8.88
N MET A 611 5.64 -16.90 9.26
CA MET A 611 6.67 -16.38 8.37
C MET A 611 7.77 -17.40 8.10
N ILE A 612 8.22 -18.15 9.11
CA ILE A 612 9.18 -19.25 8.94
C ILE A 612 8.61 -20.33 8.01
N ARG A 613 7.35 -20.72 8.17
CA ARG A 613 6.67 -21.66 7.26
C ARG A 613 6.71 -21.17 5.81
N ASN A 614 6.38 -19.90 5.56
CA ASN A 614 6.39 -19.35 4.20
C ASN A 614 7.79 -19.34 3.58
N ILE A 615 8.81 -18.98 4.36
CA ILE A 615 10.20 -19.00 3.91
C ILE A 615 10.63 -20.42 3.51
N LEU A 616 10.37 -21.40 4.37
CA LEU A 616 10.71 -22.80 4.11
C LEU A 616 9.94 -23.34 2.90
N SER A 617 8.66 -22.99 2.76
CA SER A 617 7.84 -23.32 1.58
C SER A 617 8.42 -22.77 0.29
N ASP A 618 8.85 -21.51 0.28
CA ASP A 618 9.40 -20.88 -0.92
C ASP A 618 10.71 -21.54 -1.35
N ILE A 619 11.60 -21.85 -0.39
CA ILE A 619 12.87 -22.54 -0.67
C ILE A 619 12.62 -23.96 -1.18
N LEU A 620 11.74 -24.74 -0.53
CA LEU A 620 11.40 -26.09 -0.98
C LEU A 620 10.72 -26.09 -2.36
N HIS A 621 9.94 -25.06 -2.67
CA HIS A 621 9.33 -24.90 -3.99
C HIS A 621 10.38 -24.66 -5.09
N ASP A 622 11.42 -23.86 -4.81
CA ASP A 622 12.54 -23.64 -5.72
C ASP A 622 13.37 -24.93 -5.91
N MET A 623 13.70 -25.63 -4.83
CA MET A 623 14.41 -26.92 -4.88
C MET A 623 13.64 -27.94 -5.72
N ALA A 624 12.30 -27.97 -5.62
CA ALA A 624 11.43 -28.86 -6.39
C ALA A 624 11.50 -28.63 -7.92
N GLN A 625 11.95 -27.46 -8.37
CA GLN A 625 12.14 -27.19 -9.81
C GLN A 625 13.40 -27.86 -10.38
N ARG A 626 14.35 -28.24 -9.52
CA ARG A 626 15.67 -28.75 -9.92
C ARG A 626 15.72 -30.27 -9.84
N LYS A 627 14.86 -30.94 -10.62
CA LYS A 627 14.70 -32.41 -10.62
C LYS A 627 15.98 -33.20 -10.92
N GLN A 628 16.95 -32.57 -11.59
CA GLN A 628 18.25 -33.18 -11.86
C GLN A 628 19.10 -33.40 -10.59
N PHE A 629 18.73 -32.81 -9.45
CA PHE A 629 19.36 -33.01 -8.15
C PHE A 629 18.32 -33.52 -7.14
N PRO A 630 17.97 -34.82 -7.17
CA PRO A 630 16.84 -35.38 -6.43
C PRO A 630 17.12 -35.59 -4.93
N ASN A 631 18.37 -35.64 -4.52
CA ASN A 631 18.78 -35.91 -3.14
C ASN A 631 18.69 -34.63 -2.28
N ILE A 632 17.84 -34.63 -1.25
CA ILE A 632 17.63 -33.48 -0.37
C ILE A 632 17.90 -33.89 1.08
N LEU A 633 18.72 -33.13 1.78
CA LEU A 633 18.94 -33.24 3.22
C LEU A 633 18.23 -32.10 3.94
N VAL A 634 17.36 -32.45 4.89
CA VAL A 634 16.70 -31.52 5.81
C VAL A 634 17.23 -31.79 7.21
N LYS A 635 18.03 -30.86 7.73
CA LYS A 635 18.69 -30.99 9.02
C LYS A 635 18.32 -29.85 9.97
N VAL A 636 18.16 -30.15 11.25
CA VAL A 636 17.98 -29.16 12.32
C VAL A 636 19.07 -29.37 13.37
N GLU A 637 20.00 -28.41 13.43
CA GLU A 637 21.13 -28.40 14.35
C GLU A 637 20.81 -27.47 15.53
N ASP A 638 20.75 -28.03 16.74
CA ASP A 638 20.71 -27.23 17.96
C ASP A 638 22.15 -27.10 18.50
N LEU A 639 22.76 -25.93 18.27
CA LEU A 639 24.18 -25.67 18.54
C LEU A 639 24.43 -25.09 19.95
N GLY A 640 23.52 -25.29 20.90
CA GLY A 640 23.70 -24.89 22.31
C GLY A 640 22.65 -23.89 22.80
N SER A 641 23.03 -22.92 23.65
CA SER A 641 22.10 -21.99 24.29
C SER A 641 21.53 -20.90 23.39
N ASP A 642 22.16 -20.64 22.24
CA ASP A 642 22.01 -19.34 21.58
C ASP A 642 21.08 -19.37 20.35
N TYR A 643 21.15 -20.41 19.52
CA TYR A 643 20.37 -20.49 18.27
C TYR A 643 20.19 -21.93 17.77
N VAL A 644 19.28 -22.08 16.81
CA VAL A 644 19.00 -23.32 16.07
C VAL A 644 19.15 -23.04 14.57
N ASP A 645 19.89 -23.90 13.87
CA ASP A 645 20.05 -23.82 12.42
C ASP A 645 19.14 -24.85 11.73
N ILE A 646 18.36 -24.40 10.75
CA ILE A 646 17.62 -25.25 9.81
C ILE A 646 18.39 -25.25 8.50
N LEU A 647 18.84 -26.43 8.06
CA LEU A 647 19.57 -26.62 6.82
C LEU A 647 18.67 -27.33 5.81
N LEU A 648 18.51 -26.72 4.64
CA LEU A 648 17.89 -27.31 3.45
C LEU A 648 18.97 -27.44 2.39
N SER A 649 19.47 -28.65 2.17
CA SER A 649 20.58 -28.92 1.26
C SER A 649 20.13 -29.76 0.09
N GLN A 650 20.35 -29.28 -1.13
CA GLN A 650 20.19 -30.06 -2.34
C GLN A 650 21.54 -30.67 -2.69
N GLN A 651 21.70 -31.96 -2.45
CA GLN A 651 22.98 -32.64 -2.59
C GLN A 651 23.42 -32.68 -4.08
N ASP A 652 24.73 -32.71 -4.30
CA ASP A 652 25.38 -32.76 -5.61
C ASP A 652 25.09 -31.54 -6.51
N SER A 653 24.47 -30.49 -5.97
CA SER A 653 24.12 -29.27 -6.70
C SER A 653 25.18 -28.17 -6.52
N ASN A 654 26.19 -28.18 -7.38
CA ASN A 654 27.23 -27.15 -7.36
C ASN A 654 26.75 -25.85 -8.03
N TYR A 655 27.25 -24.72 -7.54
CA TYR A 655 27.02 -23.41 -8.15
C TYR A 655 28.06 -23.17 -9.25
N TYR A 656 27.62 -23.09 -10.51
CA TYR A 656 28.51 -23.06 -11.68
C TYR A 656 29.38 -21.79 -11.82
N ALA A 657 29.06 -20.75 -11.06
CA ALA A 657 29.69 -19.43 -11.12
C ALA A 657 30.58 -19.16 -9.89
N THR A 658 31.19 -17.97 -9.85
CA THR A 658 32.05 -17.55 -8.74
C THR A 658 31.25 -17.14 -7.49
N HIS A 659 31.88 -17.15 -6.32
CA HIS A 659 31.23 -16.70 -5.08
C HIS A 659 30.77 -15.23 -5.15
N GLN A 660 31.46 -14.36 -5.90
CA GLN A 660 31.04 -12.97 -6.11
C GLN A 660 29.72 -12.86 -6.89
N GLN A 661 29.51 -13.74 -7.87
CA GLN A 661 28.25 -13.79 -8.62
C GLN A 661 27.11 -14.34 -7.76
N LEU A 662 27.39 -15.36 -6.94
CA LEU A 662 26.43 -15.84 -5.94
C LEU A 662 26.04 -14.74 -4.94
N MET A 663 26.99 -13.90 -4.53
CA MET A 663 26.69 -12.73 -3.69
C MET A 663 25.76 -11.74 -4.39
N GLN A 664 25.88 -11.54 -5.70
CA GLN A 664 25.04 -10.62 -6.48
C GLN A 664 23.60 -11.14 -6.69
N GLU A 665 23.32 -12.44 -6.49
CA GLU A 665 21.97 -12.98 -6.65
C GLU A 665 20.95 -12.38 -5.66
N ILE A 666 21.37 -11.73 -4.56
CA ILE A 666 20.45 -11.03 -3.65
C ILE A 666 19.96 -9.69 -4.18
N GLU A 667 20.61 -9.14 -5.22
CA GLU A 667 20.23 -7.86 -5.80
C GLU A 667 18.97 -7.99 -6.68
N SER A 668 18.58 -9.21 -7.07
CA SER A 668 17.36 -9.45 -7.85
C SER A 668 16.88 -10.91 -7.82
N GLY A 669 15.58 -11.16 -8.00
CA GLY A 669 15.03 -12.53 -8.04
C GLY A 669 14.52 -13.03 -6.68
N ASP A 670 14.41 -14.35 -6.52
CA ASP A 670 13.79 -14.99 -5.35
C ASP A 670 14.60 -14.78 -4.06
N PHE A 671 15.94 -14.75 -4.17
CA PHE A 671 16.86 -14.50 -3.05
C PHE A 671 16.64 -13.12 -2.41
N CYS A 672 16.35 -12.10 -3.23
CA CYS A 672 16.00 -10.77 -2.76
C CYS A 672 14.68 -10.78 -1.95
N GLU A 673 13.68 -11.55 -2.41
CA GLU A 673 12.41 -11.70 -1.71
C GLU A 673 12.58 -12.45 -0.39
N TRP A 674 13.36 -13.53 -0.38
CA TRP A 674 13.66 -14.30 0.82
C TRP A 674 14.42 -13.46 1.84
N LYS A 675 15.47 -12.73 1.43
CA LYS A 675 16.22 -11.80 2.30
C LYS A 675 15.29 -10.80 2.99
N ARG A 676 14.32 -10.23 2.26
CA ARG A 676 13.34 -9.30 2.86
C ARG A 676 12.40 -9.98 3.85
N LYS A 677 11.96 -11.22 3.59
CA LYS A 677 11.09 -11.96 4.53
C LYS A 677 11.84 -12.36 5.79
N MET A 678 13.15 -12.60 5.69
CA MET A 678 14.02 -13.04 6.78
C MET A 678 14.59 -11.89 7.62
N ILE A 679 14.55 -10.64 7.15
CA ILE A 679 15.09 -9.49 7.90
C ILE A 679 14.44 -9.38 9.29
N ASN A 680 15.26 -9.26 10.34
CA ASN A 680 14.88 -9.25 11.76
C ASN A 680 14.15 -10.51 12.28
N LEU A 681 13.99 -11.54 11.43
CA LEU A 681 13.32 -12.80 11.79
C LEU A 681 14.33 -13.92 12.03
N CYS A 682 15.32 -14.04 11.15
CA CYS A 682 16.37 -15.06 11.21
C CYS A 682 17.61 -14.60 10.44
N ASP A 683 18.77 -15.12 10.84
CA ASP A 683 19.98 -15.02 10.03
C ASP A 683 19.88 -16.03 8.87
N TRP A 684 20.53 -15.72 7.75
CA TRP A 684 20.49 -16.55 6.55
C TRP A 684 21.84 -16.62 5.87
N TYR A 685 22.27 -17.85 5.64
CA TYR A 685 23.50 -18.20 4.96
C TYR A 685 23.21 -19.14 3.80
N VAL A 686 24.04 -19.04 2.76
CA VAL A 686 24.09 -20.03 1.70
C VAL A 686 25.48 -20.64 1.66
N GLU A 687 25.54 -21.96 1.74
CA GLU A 687 26.76 -22.75 1.64
C GLU A 687 26.73 -23.48 0.31
N ALA A 688 27.72 -23.22 -0.55
CA ALA A 688 27.79 -23.84 -1.87
C ALA A 688 29.24 -24.01 -2.33
N GLN A 689 29.47 -25.02 -3.15
CA GLN A 689 30.68 -25.12 -3.95
C GLN A 689 30.51 -24.23 -5.19
N CYS A 690 31.38 -23.22 -5.30
CA CYS A 690 31.49 -22.30 -6.43
C CYS A 690 32.68 -22.70 -7.32
N LYS A 691 32.80 -22.06 -8.48
CA LYS A 691 33.92 -22.26 -9.41
C LYS A 691 35.29 -22.00 -8.77
N ASP A 692 35.35 -21.09 -7.80
CA ASP A 692 36.56 -20.58 -7.18
C ASP A 692 36.78 -21.04 -5.72
N GLY A 693 36.01 -22.03 -5.27
CA GLY A 693 36.14 -22.61 -3.92
C GLY A 693 34.79 -22.91 -3.27
N VAL A 694 34.84 -23.37 -2.01
CA VAL A 694 33.63 -23.62 -1.21
C VAL A 694 33.45 -22.45 -0.25
N PHE A 695 32.25 -21.84 -0.26
CA PHE A 695 32.00 -20.63 0.51
C PHE A 695 30.68 -20.71 1.28
N ARG A 696 30.68 -20.08 2.46
CA ARG A 696 29.48 -19.65 3.18
C ARG A 696 29.26 -18.17 2.93
N ILE A 697 28.22 -17.84 2.18
CA ILE A 697 27.79 -16.46 1.96
C ILE A 697 26.83 -16.04 3.07
N LYS A 698 27.17 -14.96 3.78
CA LYS A 698 26.40 -14.41 4.91
C LYS A 698 25.45 -13.32 4.42
N TYR A 699 24.24 -13.71 4.00
CA TYR A 699 23.25 -12.75 3.48
C TYR A 699 22.56 -11.92 4.55
N LEU A 700 22.32 -12.52 5.72
CA LEU A 700 21.85 -11.86 6.94
C LEU A 700 22.60 -12.44 8.13
N ASN A 701 23.22 -11.57 8.94
CA ASN A 701 24.02 -11.97 10.09
C ASN A 701 23.85 -10.96 11.23
N SER A 702 23.43 -11.45 12.41
CA SER A 702 23.19 -10.64 13.60
C SER A 702 24.37 -10.60 14.56
N ILE A 703 25.39 -11.48 14.39
CA ILE A 703 26.48 -11.68 15.38
C ILE A 703 27.69 -10.75 15.14
N GLN A 704 27.91 -10.25 13.91
CA GLN A 704 29.04 -9.37 13.58
C GLN A 704 28.68 -8.45 12.40
N SER A 705 28.67 -7.14 12.63
CA SER A 705 28.46 -6.12 11.57
C SER A 705 29.73 -5.81 10.77
N ASP A 706 30.89 -6.31 11.20
CA ASP A 706 32.17 -6.04 10.57
C ASP A 706 32.95 -7.33 10.30
N ARG A 707 33.53 -7.41 9.10
CA ARG A 707 34.48 -8.42 8.57
C ARG A 707 33.89 -9.72 7.97
N THR A 708 33.91 -9.73 6.64
CA THR A 708 33.79 -10.87 5.71
C THR A 708 32.38 -11.39 5.39
N ILE A 709 31.87 -11.03 4.20
CA ILE A 709 30.56 -11.45 3.65
C ILE A 709 30.59 -12.90 3.14
N ALA A 710 31.75 -13.38 2.69
CA ALA A 710 31.97 -14.73 2.18
C ALA A 710 33.08 -15.43 2.97
N GLU A 711 32.73 -16.46 3.74
CA GLU A 711 33.67 -17.23 4.55
C GLU A 711 34.07 -18.50 3.77
N PRO A 712 35.37 -18.69 3.45
CA PRO A 712 35.82 -19.93 2.81
C PRO A 712 35.64 -21.12 3.76
N LEU A 713 35.16 -22.24 3.23
CA LEU A 713 34.97 -23.49 3.98
C LEU A 713 35.94 -24.57 3.48
N LEU A 714 36.24 -25.55 4.32
CA LEU A 714 37.01 -26.75 3.94
C LEU A 714 36.19 -27.60 2.94
N LEU A 715 36.86 -28.16 1.93
CA LEU A 715 36.23 -28.92 0.83
C LEU A 715 35.37 -30.10 1.31
N ASP A 716 35.70 -30.70 2.44
CA ASP A 716 35.09 -31.96 2.91
C ASP A 716 33.70 -31.78 3.56
N GLY A 717 33.22 -30.54 3.74
CA GLY A 717 32.03 -30.24 4.54
C GLY A 717 30.71 -29.98 3.78
N VAL A 718 30.75 -29.47 2.54
CA VAL A 718 29.56 -29.00 1.82
C VAL A 718 29.28 -29.87 0.60
N LYS A 719 28.23 -30.69 0.68
CA LYS A 719 27.86 -31.66 -0.37
C LYS A 719 26.82 -31.15 -1.37
N GLY A 720 26.61 -29.83 -1.46
CA GLY A 720 25.67 -29.23 -2.42
C GLY A 720 25.12 -27.87 -1.96
N PHE A 721 24.27 -27.27 -2.79
CA PHE A 721 23.67 -25.95 -2.52
C PHE A 721 22.76 -26.00 -1.28
N THR A 722 23.17 -25.30 -0.24
CA THR A 722 22.57 -25.40 1.09
C THR A 722 22.10 -24.05 1.62
N HIS A 723 20.81 -23.95 1.93
CA HIS A 723 20.27 -22.83 2.69
C HIS A 723 20.36 -23.15 4.18
N ARG A 724 21.11 -22.33 4.93
CA ARG A 724 21.17 -22.39 6.40
C ARG A 724 20.41 -21.20 6.97
N ILE A 725 19.32 -21.49 7.67
CA ILE A 725 18.44 -20.50 8.31
C ILE A 725 18.63 -20.60 9.82
N ARG A 726 19.09 -19.52 10.43
CA ARG A 726 19.43 -19.48 11.86
C ARG A 726 18.39 -18.70 12.65
N ILE A 727 17.75 -19.38 13.59
CA ILE A 727 16.73 -18.80 14.47
C ILE A 727 17.27 -18.74 15.89
N TYR A 728 17.32 -17.54 16.46
CA TYR A 728 17.84 -17.32 17.80
C TYR A 728 16.87 -17.79 18.90
N LYS A 729 17.44 -18.34 19.96
CA LYS A 729 16.74 -18.60 21.22
C LYS A 729 16.62 -17.30 22.01
N HIS A 730 15.67 -17.23 22.93
CA HIS A 730 15.39 -16.02 23.71
C HIS A 730 16.48 -15.62 24.70
N TYR A 731 17.46 -16.49 25.00
CA TYR A 731 18.60 -16.20 25.86
C TYR A 731 19.76 -15.49 25.13
N ALA A 732 19.73 -15.42 23.80
CA ALA A 732 20.82 -14.83 23.01
C ALA A 732 21.07 -13.34 23.32
N TYR A 733 20.07 -12.61 23.84
CA TYR A 733 20.19 -11.20 24.21
C TYR A 733 20.92 -10.96 25.56
N GLU A 734 21.06 -12.01 26.37
CA GLU A 734 21.83 -11.96 27.62
C GLU A 734 23.33 -12.13 27.38
N ASN A 735 23.74 -12.58 26.19
CA ASN A 735 25.13 -12.72 25.81
C ASN A 735 25.71 -11.34 25.42
N PRO A 736 26.75 -10.84 26.14
CA PRO A 736 27.27 -9.48 25.96
C PRO A 736 27.86 -9.21 24.57
N ASN A 737 28.17 -10.26 23.79
CA ASN A 737 28.64 -10.13 22.41
C ASN A 737 27.55 -9.69 21.41
N TYR A 738 26.27 -9.69 21.82
CA TYR A 738 25.11 -9.33 20.98
C TYR A 738 24.45 -7.98 21.36
N ARG A 739 24.97 -7.29 22.39
CA ARG A 739 24.42 -6.01 22.90
C ARG A 739 24.93 -4.78 22.18
#